data_AF-A0A4Z1A756-F1
#
_entry.id   AF-A0A4Z1A756-F1
#
_cell.length_a   1.000
_cell.length_b   1.000
_cell.length_c   1.000
_cell.angle_alpha   90.00
_cell.angle_beta   90.00
_cell.angle_gamma   90.00
#
_symmetry.space_group_name_H-M   'P 1'
#
loop_
_entity.id
_entity.type
_entity.pdbx_description
1 polymer ?
#
loop_
_entity_poly.entity_id
_entity_poly.type
_entity_poly.pdbx_seq_one_letter_code
_entity_poly.pdbx_strand_id
1 'polypeptide(L)'
;MSESILSVDHILTNYYTFGSLIVTVLLAVLTTFFFTLKDKTVATKHMALACLFLCLFQFGYLLGAFYYHPIASYHRWITGGFIIFGITHFGQFFFRFPDNEDKKAASIMLAILHAIAIVVVLWFLVTVSQGERKYHFTAHHWDFNSEGASRILSLFIAAYSFINFLVLPGYRILHLKKDKRGTLFIMLIAALIAAVVPNITNVMSRDGAMERSTYLTALVLLFTLTFFIITITFINNSSERTTFMVKIVGISFVTILLIMQAFSYLVDQEKETSYDSTAIQKALRVAEGGERSKDILFVIEYDLSSQNLKKAYLPSSVNVDLPLVQADLYNTALYDEVVTISEAEYRNSLRSSLAKTPYYFEGYKNAIIQFLDENPDSEGAELKSEVSKLIEKLNRRTFINTNKLGDILPEQFCEEGVKYVEKVKNVDTFRDAILKHVNDCKWDGKEISGRDLRVEMLKFFRYFKPDLTRHYRKDLDGVSHYIAYMTYDAKKKINREVGFNYRDYRAYMHKSAKLELIILAIVMFVLLIIFPLFFRSALVNPLYALLAGVEKVNQGNLEVEVPIKVNDEIGYLAESFNGMVSSIRDARRELQDYAENLEEKVKERTKELQEKMDEIHRLKVQQDGDYFLTSLLAKPLFFNANKSDNIRCDFFVHQKKTFEFRNKTGDLGGDICITGNLKLGKPDDFRRYTMVMNGDAMGKSMQGAGGSLVMGVVMNSIVARSAGNKRILNRTPEEWLTDVYEEVNAVFKSFSGTMVISATVMLIEDESGKTWYFNAEHPYSILYRDGKASFIEEELKLRKLGLDSEYPFEVQTFQLLPGDQLILGSDGRDDIDLTPDEDVRTINEDETMVLRFVEEADGDIYEIEKLVKKTGDITDDISMLSVIFKSEKSPISHSPEKDDLSQQPVDDFFDTPGDDWDEALTATGAFEEGKILYQNGEIERAITVMKKAFLGDPSNQKLNKFLGLVSYKGKEYDIAAKVLTEFLKENEGSGEYWYYLAMSEKKLGNYESALKAAQEALKYDSENFQNLINLADVSRLLGNVDRAVTYVTRAQSIDPTNKNVLKLSKLLEKATSLN
;
A
#
# COMPACT_ATOMS: atom_id res chain seq x y z
N MET A 1 9.67 6.32 -56.32
CA MET A 1 8.89 5.14 -55.89
C MET A 1 7.50 5.62 -55.49
N SER A 2 6.46 5.11 -56.15
CA SER A 2 5.06 5.33 -55.81
C SER A 2 4.67 4.46 -54.62
N GLU A 3 5.28 4.68 -53.45
CA GLU A 3 4.72 4.12 -52.23
C GLU A 3 3.40 4.83 -51.96
N SER A 4 2.34 4.06 -51.72
CA SER A 4 1.06 4.62 -51.28
C SER A 4 1.30 5.44 -50.02
N ILE A 5 1.04 6.75 -50.11
CA ILE A 5 1.20 7.72 -49.01
C ILE A 5 0.48 7.27 -47.73
N LEU A 6 -0.54 6.41 -47.87
CA LEU A 6 -1.35 5.84 -46.80
C LEU A 6 -1.23 4.30 -46.75
N SER A 7 -0.01 3.76 -46.79
CA SER A 7 0.21 2.33 -46.54
C SER A 7 0.23 1.99 -45.03
N VAL A 8 -0.32 0.82 -44.69
CA VAL A 8 -0.25 0.20 -43.36
C VAL A 8 1.20 -0.15 -42.99
N ASP A 9 2.07 -0.39 -43.97
CA ASP A 9 3.47 -0.78 -43.75
C ASP A 9 4.30 0.32 -43.05
N HIS A 10 3.84 1.57 -43.08
CA HIS A 10 4.47 2.70 -42.40
C HIS A 10 4.03 2.82 -40.93
N ILE A 11 3.07 2.03 -40.46
CA ILE A 11 2.66 2.00 -39.07
C ILE A 11 3.72 1.25 -38.26
N LEU A 12 4.52 1.99 -37.50
CA LEU A 12 5.62 1.44 -36.70
C LEU A 12 5.59 2.08 -35.32
N THR A 13 4.94 1.41 -34.38
CA THR A 13 4.80 1.90 -33.00
C THR A 13 6.11 1.74 -32.22
N ASN A 14 6.26 2.57 -31.18
CA ASN A 14 7.42 2.61 -30.29
C ASN A 14 6.99 3.14 -28.91
N TYR A 15 7.94 3.22 -27.97
CA TYR A 15 7.76 3.83 -26.65
C TYR A 15 6.99 5.15 -26.66
N TYR A 16 7.35 6.06 -27.57
CA TYR A 16 6.73 7.38 -27.68
C TYR A 16 5.27 7.32 -28.11
N THR A 17 4.93 6.35 -28.97
CA THR A 17 3.55 6.08 -29.37
C THR A 17 2.73 5.72 -28.13
N PHE A 18 3.27 4.84 -27.27
CA PHE A 18 2.58 4.40 -26.07
C PHE A 18 2.38 5.53 -25.06
N GLY A 19 3.44 6.28 -24.75
CA GLY A 19 3.37 7.42 -23.83
C GLY A 19 2.39 8.51 -24.29
N SER A 20 2.43 8.91 -25.57
CA SER A 20 1.47 9.88 -26.11
C SER A 20 0.04 9.35 -26.14
N LEU A 21 -0.15 8.04 -26.36
CA LEU A 21 -1.47 7.43 -26.31
C LEU A 21 -2.08 7.48 -24.91
N ILE A 22 -1.29 7.19 -23.86
CA ILE A 22 -1.76 7.22 -22.46
C ILE A 22 -2.39 8.58 -22.14
N VAL A 23 -1.68 9.68 -22.43
CA VAL A 23 -2.18 11.03 -22.14
C VAL A 23 -3.38 11.38 -23.03
N THR A 24 -3.36 10.96 -24.30
CA THR A 24 -4.48 11.18 -25.22
C THR A 24 -5.75 10.49 -24.72
N VAL A 25 -5.65 9.24 -24.27
CA VAL A 25 -6.78 8.46 -23.74
C VAL A 25 -7.27 9.07 -22.43
N LEU A 26 -6.37 9.43 -21.51
CA LEU A 26 -6.73 10.13 -20.27
C LEU A 26 -7.55 11.38 -20.56
N LEU A 27 -7.05 12.25 -21.43
CA LEU A 27 -7.71 13.51 -21.77
C LEU A 27 -9.03 13.27 -22.51
N ALA A 28 -9.14 12.27 -23.39
CA ALA A 28 -10.39 11.91 -24.05
C ALA A 28 -11.46 11.43 -23.06
N VAL A 29 -11.07 10.61 -22.07
CA VAL A 29 -11.95 10.16 -21.00
C VAL A 29 -12.39 11.34 -20.14
N LEU A 30 -11.47 12.24 -19.75
CA LEU A 30 -11.81 13.44 -18.97
C LEU A 30 -12.69 14.40 -19.75
N THR A 31 -12.45 14.61 -21.04
CA THR A 31 -13.32 15.39 -21.92
C THR A 31 -14.74 14.82 -21.90
N THR A 32 -14.88 13.51 -22.08
CA THR A 32 -16.19 12.83 -22.06
C THR A 32 -16.85 12.97 -20.68
N PHE A 33 -16.09 12.79 -19.61
CA PHE A 33 -16.54 12.96 -18.24
C PHE A 33 -17.10 14.38 -17.99
N PHE A 34 -16.32 15.42 -18.23
CA PHE A 34 -16.75 16.80 -17.98
C PHE A 34 -17.91 17.23 -18.89
N PHE A 35 -18.01 16.74 -20.13
CA PHE A 35 -19.17 17.01 -20.99
C PHE A 35 -20.44 16.27 -20.54
N THR A 36 -20.32 15.09 -19.94
CA THR A 36 -21.46 14.26 -19.51
C THR A 36 -21.99 14.62 -18.12
N LEU A 37 -21.30 15.49 -17.36
CA LEU A 37 -21.81 16.01 -16.09
C LEU A 37 -23.17 16.70 -16.24
N LYS A 38 -24.08 16.35 -15.32
CA LYS A 38 -25.40 16.98 -15.15
C LYS A 38 -25.22 18.33 -14.45
N ASP A 39 -26.03 19.32 -14.85
CA ASP A 39 -26.03 20.68 -14.28
C ASP A 39 -24.67 21.41 -14.32
N LYS A 40 -23.83 21.07 -15.29
CA LYS A 40 -22.48 21.64 -15.46
C LYS A 40 -22.50 23.17 -15.62
N THR A 41 -21.65 23.82 -14.84
CA THR A 41 -21.36 25.25 -14.88
C THR A 41 -20.63 25.64 -16.16
N VAL A 42 -20.56 26.95 -16.42
CA VAL A 42 -19.78 27.49 -17.54
C VAL A 42 -18.29 27.19 -17.36
N ALA A 43 -17.78 27.21 -16.12
CA ALA A 43 -16.39 26.84 -15.83
C ALA A 43 -16.09 25.39 -16.25
N THR A 44 -16.97 24.44 -15.90
CA THR A 44 -16.82 23.03 -16.28
C THR A 44 -16.88 22.81 -17.79
N LYS A 45 -17.67 23.59 -18.54
CA LYS A 45 -17.63 23.56 -20.01
C LYS A 45 -16.26 23.97 -20.56
N HIS A 46 -15.64 24.98 -19.96
CA HIS A 46 -14.27 25.38 -20.32
C HIS A 46 -13.24 24.34 -19.92
N MET A 47 -13.40 23.66 -18.78
CA MET A 47 -12.58 22.50 -18.40
C MET A 47 -12.66 21.37 -19.44
N ALA A 48 -13.87 21.02 -19.88
CA ALA A 48 -14.09 20.00 -20.91
C ALA A 48 -13.41 20.36 -22.25
N LEU A 49 -13.56 21.63 -22.68
CA LEU A 49 -12.91 22.14 -23.89
C LEU A 49 -11.39 22.20 -23.76
N ALA A 50 -10.86 22.56 -22.59
CA ALA A 50 -9.42 22.51 -22.34
C ALA A 50 -8.88 21.08 -22.48
N CYS A 51 -9.55 20.10 -21.85
CA CYS A 51 -9.21 18.69 -22.00
C CYS A 51 -9.30 18.24 -23.47
N LEU A 52 -10.31 18.69 -24.23
CA LEU A 52 -10.48 18.33 -25.64
C LEU A 52 -9.34 18.86 -26.50
N PHE A 53 -9.00 20.14 -26.38
CA PHE A 53 -7.90 20.73 -27.16
C PHE A 53 -6.56 20.15 -26.76
N LEU A 54 -6.33 19.87 -25.48
CA LEU A 54 -5.12 19.18 -25.03
C LEU A 54 -5.09 17.71 -25.49
N CYS A 55 -6.23 17.04 -25.60
CA CYS A 55 -6.34 15.71 -26.18
C CYS A 55 -5.92 15.74 -27.66
N LEU A 56 -6.43 16.69 -28.45
CA LEU A 56 -6.04 16.87 -29.84
C LEU A 56 -4.54 17.21 -29.97
N PHE A 57 -4.03 18.08 -29.10
CA PHE A 57 -2.60 18.38 -29.02
C PHE A 57 -1.76 17.11 -28.80
N GLN A 58 -2.12 16.26 -27.84
CA GLN A 58 -1.39 15.01 -27.57
C GLN A 58 -1.57 13.98 -28.68
N PHE A 59 -2.74 13.93 -29.31
CA PHE A 59 -3.00 13.11 -30.48
C PHE A 59 -2.08 13.49 -31.65
N GLY A 60 -1.72 14.76 -31.78
CA GLY A 60 -0.66 15.19 -32.71
C GLY A 60 0.66 14.48 -32.45
N TYR A 61 1.16 14.46 -31.22
CA TYR A 61 2.39 13.70 -30.90
C TYR A 61 2.26 12.21 -31.16
N LEU A 62 1.10 11.63 -30.85
CA LEU A 62 0.80 10.23 -31.18
C LEU A 62 0.96 9.97 -32.68
N LEU A 63 0.36 10.79 -33.55
CA LEU A 63 0.47 10.64 -35.00
C LEU A 63 1.91 10.75 -35.50
N GLY A 64 2.69 11.68 -34.92
CA GLY A 64 4.11 11.83 -35.25
C GLY A 64 4.92 10.58 -34.93
N ALA A 65 4.74 9.99 -33.75
CA ALA A 65 5.48 8.81 -33.30
C ALA A 65 5.05 7.52 -34.01
N PHE A 66 3.76 7.41 -34.33
CA PHE A 66 3.10 6.23 -34.88
C PHE A 66 3.46 5.93 -36.34
N TYR A 67 3.60 6.97 -37.18
CA TYR A 67 3.68 6.83 -38.63
C TYR A 67 5.08 7.15 -39.17
N TYR A 68 5.79 6.15 -39.68
CA TYR A 68 7.13 6.29 -40.23
C TYR A 68 7.10 6.62 -41.72
N HIS A 69 6.72 7.86 -42.03
CA HIS A 69 6.72 8.43 -43.38
C HIS A 69 6.79 9.98 -43.31
N PRO A 70 7.40 10.70 -44.28
CA PRO A 70 7.52 12.17 -44.24
C PRO A 70 6.20 12.94 -44.08
N ILE A 71 5.06 12.34 -44.43
CA ILE A 71 3.74 12.97 -44.19
C ILE A 71 3.43 13.14 -42.70
N ALA A 72 4.08 12.37 -41.82
CA ALA A 72 3.90 12.53 -40.38
C ALA A 72 4.42 13.88 -39.86
N SER A 73 5.24 14.63 -40.62
CA SER A 73 5.62 16.02 -40.26
C SER A 73 4.42 16.94 -40.03
N TYR A 74 3.27 16.67 -40.68
CA TYR A 74 2.02 17.42 -40.49
C TYR A 74 1.39 17.27 -39.11
N HIS A 75 1.90 16.37 -38.26
CA HIS A 75 1.53 16.33 -36.85
C HIS A 75 1.74 17.70 -36.14
N ARG A 76 2.66 18.53 -36.66
CA ARG A 76 2.88 19.92 -36.22
C ARG A 76 1.66 20.82 -36.37
N TRP A 77 0.82 20.57 -37.36
CA TRP A 77 -0.40 21.35 -37.54
C TRP A 77 -1.36 21.16 -36.37
N ILE A 78 -1.40 19.93 -35.85
CA ILE A 78 -2.24 19.56 -34.72
C ILE A 78 -1.60 20.06 -33.41
N THR A 79 -0.31 19.78 -33.20
CA THR A 79 0.38 20.18 -31.95
C THR A 79 0.46 21.70 -31.80
N GLY A 80 0.90 22.42 -32.83
CA GLY A 80 0.92 23.89 -32.79
C GLY A 80 -0.47 24.52 -32.84
N GLY A 81 -1.42 23.86 -33.51
CA GLY A 81 -2.77 24.39 -33.71
C GLY A 81 -3.63 24.40 -32.45
N PHE A 82 -3.55 23.38 -31.59
CA PHE A 82 -4.49 23.23 -30.48
C PHE A 82 -3.96 23.63 -29.10
N ILE A 83 -2.64 23.71 -28.90
CA ILE A 83 -2.05 23.99 -27.58
C ILE A 83 -2.51 25.33 -26.99
N ILE A 84 -2.59 26.39 -27.80
CA ILE A 84 -2.97 27.74 -27.34
C ILE A 84 -4.46 27.76 -26.93
N PHE A 85 -5.33 27.07 -27.67
CA PHE A 85 -6.74 26.94 -27.31
C PHE A 85 -6.93 26.13 -26.03
N GLY A 86 -6.13 25.06 -25.84
CA GLY A 86 -6.09 24.31 -24.59
C GLY A 86 -5.76 25.19 -23.39
N ILE A 87 -4.67 25.96 -23.46
CA ILE A 87 -4.25 26.90 -22.41
C ILE A 87 -5.33 27.96 -22.15
N THR A 88 -5.92 28.51 -23.21
CA THR A 88 -6.98 29.54 -23.11
C THR A 88 -8.20 29.03 -22.36
N HIS A 89 -8.70 27.85 -22.72
CA HIS A 89 -9.87 27.28 -22.06
C HIS A 89 -9.56 26.84 -20.62
N PHE A 90 -8.33 26.42 -20.33
CA PHE A 90 -7.92 26.08 -18.96
C PHE A 90 -7.82 27.33 -18.06
N GLY A 91 -7.27 28.44 -18.59
CA GLY A 91 -7.29 29.73 -17.89
C GLY A 91 -8.70 30.26 -17.65
N GLN A 92 -9.63 30.06 -18.60
CA GLN A 92 -11.04 30.40 -18.41
C GLN A 92 -11.73 29.56 -17.36
N PHE A 93 -11.36 28.29 -17.22
CA PHE A 93 -11.81 27.48 -16.11
C PHE A 93 -11.37 28.11 -14.78
N PHE A 94 -10.08 28.41 -14.61
CA PHE A 94 -9.57 29.01 -13.37
C PHE A 94 -10.16 30.39 -13.07
N PHE A 95 -10.43 31.21 -14.09
CA PHE A 95 -11.03 32.53 -13.92
C PHE A 95 -12.52 32.47 -13.53
N ARG A 96 -13.23 31.40 -13.92
CA ARG A 96 -14.68 31.26 -13.70
C ARG A 96 -15.04 30.29 -12.57
N PHE A 97 -14.10 29.47 -12.11
CA PHE A 97 -14.32 28.56 -10.99
C PHE A 97 -14.22 29.32 -9.66
N PRO A 98 -15.00 28.95 -8.63
CA PRO A 98 -16.12 27.99 -8.64
C PRO A 98 -17.42 28.61 -9.14
N ASP A 99 -17.54 29.94 -9.06
CA ASP A 99 -18.74 30.70 -9.37
C ASP A 99 -18.46 31.68 -10.52
N ASN A 100 -19.34 31.74 -11.53
CA ASN A 100 -19.15 32.55 -12.75
C ASN A 100 -19.59 34.01 -12.54
N GLU A 101 -18.95 34.72 -11.60
CA GLU A 101 -19.30 36.09 -11.19
C GLU A 101 -18.93 37.12 -12.27
N ASP A 102 -17.69 37.09 -12.77
CA ASP A 102 -17.14 38.10 -13.70
C ASP A 102 -17.46 37.82 -15.19
N LYS A 103 -18.73 37.53 -15.51
CA LYS A 103 -19.17 37.02 -16.84
C LYS A 103 -18.71 37.89 -18.01
N LYS A 104 -18.83 39.22 -17.88
CA LYS A 104 -18.51 40.18 -18.96
C LYS A 104 -17.01 40.25 -19.20
N ALA A 105 -16.21 40.40 -18.15
CA ALA A 105 -14.75 40.41 -18.23
C ALA A 105 -14.22 39.09 -18.82
N ALA A 106 -14.73 37.95 -18.34
CA ALA A 106 -14.33 36.64 -18.82
C ALA A 106 -14.60 36.44 -20.32
N SER A 107 -15.72 36.97 -20.82
CA SER A 107 -16.13 36.81 -22.23
C SER A 107 -15.36 37.75 -23.17
N ILE A 108 -15.09 38.99 -22.75
CA ILE A 108 -14.22 39.92 -23.50
C ILE A 108 -12.82 39.33 -23.60
N MET A 109 -12.28 38.86 -22.47
CA MET A 109 -10.98 38.23 -22.42
C MET A 109 -10.89 36.97 -23.30
N LEU A 110 -11.93 36.14 -23.29
CA LEU A 110 -12.00 34.96 -24.16
C LEU A 110 -11.89 35.34 -25.64
N ALA A 111 -12.60 36.38 -26.07
CA ALA A 111 -12.58 36.87 -27.45
C ALA A 111 -11.20 37.41 -27.85
N ILE A 112 -10.55 38.19 -26.96
CA ILE A 112 -9.20 38.71 -27.19
C ILE A 112 -8.19 37.56 -27.31
N LEU A 113 -8.22 36.60 -26.38
CA LEU A 113 -7.32 35.43 -26.41
C LEU A 113 -7.56 34.58 -27.66
N HIS A 114 -8.80 34.37 -28.09
CA HIS A 114 -9.07 33.64 -29.34
C HIS A 114 -8.54 34.37 -30.57
N ALA A 115 -8.75 35.69 -30.66
CA ALA A 115 -8.27 36.48 -31.80
C ALA A 115 -6.73 36.39 -31.93
N ILE A 116 -6.01 36.54 -30.81
CA ILE A 116 -4.56 36.41 -30.79
C ILE A 116 -4.13 34.96 -31.13
N ALA A 117 -4.80 33.96 -30.55
CA ALA A 117 -4.50 32.55 -30.81
C ALA A 117 -4.65 32.20 -32.29
N ILE A 118 -5.72 32.64 -32.95
CA ILE A 118 -5.96 32.39 -34.39
C ILE A 118 -4.85 33.00 -35.24
N VAL A 119 -4.44 34.25 -34.98
CA VAL A 119 -3.38 34.92 -35.74
C VAL A 119 -2.04 34.17 -35.59
N VAL A 120 -1.67 33.83 -34.35
CA VAL A 120 -0.41 33.12 -34.06
C VAL A 120 -0.41 31.71 -34.67
N VAL A 121 -1.52 30.97 -34.55
CA VAL A 121 -1.65 29.63 -35.13
C VAL A 121 -1.57 29.69 -36.65
N LEU A 122 -2.31 30.58 -37.32
CA LEU A 122 -2.26 30.69 -38.79
C LEU A 122 -0.84 31.04 -39.27
N TRP A 123 -0.19 31.99 -38.62
CA TRP A 123 1.21 32.33 -38.92
C TRP A 123 2.14 31.11 -38.74
N PHE A 124 1.99 30.36 -37.65
CA PHE A 124 2.81 29.18 -37.37
C PHE A 124 2.59 28.09 -38.42
N LEU A 125 1.33 27.78 -38.77
CA LEU A 125 1.00 26.74 -39.76
C LEU A 125 1.58 27.05 -41.13
N VAL A 126 1.47 28.31 -41.59
CA VAL A 126 2.05 28.73 -42.87
C VAL A 126 3.57 28.62 -42.85
N THR A 127 4.22 29.13 -41.79
CA THR A 127 5.68 29.15 -41.68
C THR A 127 6.27 27.74 -41.60
N VAL A 128 5.67 26.86 -40.81
CA VAL A 128 6.15 25.47 -40.64
C VAL A 128 5.98 24.64 -41.91
N SER A 129 4.94 24.89 -42.69
CA SER A 129 4.68 24.16 -43.94
C SER A 129 5.69 24.47 -45.04
N GLN A 130 6.47 25.55 -44.90
CA GLN A 130 7.55 25.92 -45.81
C GLN A 130 8.88 25.26 -45.44
N GLY A 131 9.00 24.65 -44.25
CA GLY A 131 10.21 23.97 -43.81
C GLY A 131 10.45 22.64 -44.52
N GLU A 132 11.71 22.26 -44.66
CA GLU A 132 12.08 20.93 -45.16
C GLU A 132 11.67 19.83 -44.18
N ARG A 133 11.37 18.63 -44.69
CA ARG A 133 11.04 17.49 -43.83
C ARG A 133 12.31 16.86 -43.30
N LYS A 134 12.40 16.71 -41.98
CA LYS A 134 13.55 16.11 -41.29
C LYS A 134 13.08 14.99 -40.39
N TYR A 135 13.87 13.92 -40.33
CA TYR A 135 13.65 12.86 -39.35
C TYR A 135 14.48 13.09 -38.09
N HIS A 136 13.84 13.05 -36.92
CA HIS A 136 14.51 13.21 -35.63
C HIS A 136 14.76 11.84 -34.98
N PHE A 137 16.01 11.37 -35.01
CA PHE A 137 16.37 10.07 -34.46
C PHE A 137 16.14 9.94 -32.96
N THR A 138 16.40 11.00 -32.18
CA THR A 138 16.16 10.99 -30.73
C THR A 138 14.68 10.88 -30.39
N ALA A 139 13.80 11.31 -31.30
CA ALA A 139 12.36 11.40 -31.09
C ALA A 139 11.55 10.38 -31.91
N HIS A 140 12.23 9.64 -32.78
CA HIS A 140 11.68 8.61 -33.65
C HIS A 140 10.47 9.07 -34.50
N HIS A 141 10.48 10.31 -35.00
CA HIS A 141 9.41 10.84 -35.85
C HIS A 141 9.92 11.81 -36.92
N TRP A 142 9.07 12.02 -37.93
CA TRP A 142 9.23 13.05 -38.95
C TRP A 142 8.69 14.39 -38.49
N ASP A 143 9.44 15.46 -38.74
CA ASP A 143 9.11 16.84 -38.38
C ASP A 143 9.44 17.79 -39.55
N PHE A 144 9.06 19.05 -39.40
CA PHE A 144 9.51 20.14 -40.27
C PHE A 144 10.71 20.84 -39.63
N ASN A 145 11.74 21.09 -40.43
CA ASN A 145 12.89 21.88 -40.05
C ASN A 145 12.49 23.36 -39.99
N SER A 146 11.88 23.77 -38.87
CA SER A 146 11.35 25.13 -38.65
C SER A 146 11.60 25.56 -37.20
N GLU A 147 12.85 25.53 -36.78
CA GLU A 147 13.25 25.85 -35.40
C GLU A 147 12.93 27.29 -34.99
N GLY A 148 13.15 28.26 -35.89
CA GLY A 148 12.82 29.67 -35.66
C GLY A 148 11.34 29.88 -35.35
N ALA A 149 10.47 29.31 -36.19
CA ALA A 149 9.02 29.34 -35.97
C ALA A 149 8.62 28.68 -34.65
N SER A 150 9.23 27.53 -34.33
CA SER A 150 9.00 26.81 -33.07
C SER A 150 9.44 27.62 -31.85
N ARG A 151 10.58 28.32 -31.90
CA ARG A 151 11.07 29.16 -30.80
C ARG A 151 10.13 30.33 -30.52
N ILE A 152 9.66 31.01 -31.56
CA ILE A 152 8.69 32.10 -31.45
C ILE A 152 7.38 31.58 -30.85
N LEU A 153 6.85 30.45 -31.35
CA LEU A 153 5.65 29.83 -30.80
C LEU A 153 5.83 29.49 -29.30
N SER A 154 6.98 28.95 -28.89
CA SER A 154 7.27 28.65 -27.48
C SER A 154 7.26 29.90 -26.59
N LEU A 155 7.78 31.04 -27.07
CA LEU A 155 7.71 32.32 -26.34
C LEU A 155 6.26 32.80 -26.20
N PHE A 156 5.45 32.68 -27.26
CA PHE A 156 4.02 32.98 -27.19
C PHE A 156 3.29 32.07 -26.21
N ILE A 157 3.56 30.75 -26.22
CA ILE A 157 3.00 29.78 -25.26
C ILE A 157 3.39 30.14 -23.83
N ALA A 158 4.64 30.56 -23.58
CA ALA A 158 5.10 30.97 -22.27
C ALA A 158 4.36 32.23 -21.79
N ALA A 159 4.21 33.25 -22.64
CA ALA A 159 3.45 34.45 -22.33
C ALA A 159 1.95 34.14 -22.09
N TYR A 160 1.36 33.27 -22.91
CA TYR A 160 -0.02 32.80 -22.74
C TYR A 160 -0.24 32.06 -21.44
N SER A 161 0.68 31.15 -21.10
CA SER A 161 0.67 30.39 -19.85
C SER A 161 0.81 31.32 -18.65
N PHE A 162 1.67 32.34 -18.73
CA PHE A 162 1.80 33.34 -17.66
C PHE A 162 0.48 34.08 -17.41
N ILE A 163 -0.21 34.52 -18.47
CA ILE A 163 -1.51 35.17 -18.32
C ILE A 163 -2.54 34.18 -17.74
N ASN A 164 -2.68 33.00 -18.32
CA ASN A 164 -3.75 32.05 -18.00
C ASN A 164 -3.54 31.28 -16.67
N PHE A 165 -2.30 31.11 -16.21
CA PHE A 165 -1.97 30.35 -15.00
C PHE A 165 -1.40 31.19 -13.85
N LEU A 166 -1.13 32.48 -14.04
CA LEU A 166 -0.69 33.35 -12.94
C LEU A 166 -1.57 34.60 -12.82
N VAL A 167 -1.71 35.39 -13.89
CA VAL A 167 -2.43 36.67 -13.82
C VAL A 167 -3.92 36.46 -13.55
N LEU A 168 -4.60 35.65 -14.36
CA LEU A 168 -6.05 35.44 -14.24
C LEU A 168 -6.44 34.69 -12.97
N PRO A 169 -5.80 33.56 -12.63
CA PRO A 169 -6.14 32.83 -11.41
C PRO A 169 -5.71 33.60 -10.17
N GLY A 170 -4.59 34.33 -10.21
CA GLY A 170 -4.14 35.20 -9.13
C GLY A 170 -5.15 36.31 -8.82
N TYR A 171 -5.66 36.99 -9.85
CA TYR A 171 -6.77 37.94 -9.70
C TYR A 171 -8.00 37.27 -9.06
N ARG A 172 -8.38 36.09 -9.54
CA ARG A 172 -9.56 35.37 -9.04
C ARG A 172 -9.40 34.94 -7.57
N ILE A 173 -8.23 34.41 -7.17
CA ILE A 173 -7.93 34.00 -5.79
C ILE A 173 -8.04 35.17 -4.82
N LEU A 174 -7.57 36.37 -5.21
CA LEU A 174 -7.65 37.57 -4.37
C LEU A 174 -9.09 38.01 -4.09
N HIS A 175 -9.99 37.80 -5.06
CA HIS A 175 -11.41 38.21 -4.99
C HIS A 175 -12.34 37.08 -4.49
N LEU A 176 -11.84 35.86 -4.28
CA LEU A 176 -12.62 34.73 -3.78
C LEU A 176 -12.83 34.78 -2.26
N LYS A 177 -13.93 34.18 -1.75
CA LYS A 177 -14.13 33.93 -0.31
C LYS A 177 -13.08 32.95 0.23
N LYS A 178 -12.66 33.11 1.50
CA LYS A 178 -11.51 32.40 2.11
C LYS A 178 -11.63 30.87 2.06
N ASP A 179 -12.83 30.34 2.23
CA ASP A 179 -13.17 28.91 2.25
C ASP A 179 -12.86 28.18 0.94
N LYS A 180 -13.04 28.83 -0.22
CA LYS A 180 -12.83 28.20 -1.54
C LYS A 180 -11.46 28.50 -2.17
N ARG A 181 -10.61 29.31 -1.53
CA ARG A 181 -9.28 29.69 -2.06
C ARG A 181 -8.33 28.48 -2.15
N GLY A 182 -8.34 27.61 -1.13
CA GLY A 182 -7.46 26.45 -1.06
C GLY A 182 -7.64 25.50 -2.24
N THR A 183 -8.88 25.19 -2.59
CA THR A 183 -9.23 24.33 -3.74
C THR A 183 -8.66 24.87 -5.05
N LEU A 184 -8.91 26.15 -5.35
CA LEU A 184 -8.43 26.80 -6.57
C LEU A 184 -6.91 26.85 -6.62
N PHE A 185 -6.26 27.10 -5.48
CA PHE A 185 -4.81 27.15 -5.36
C PHE A 185 -4.13 25.79 -5.61
N ILE A 186 -4.66 24.69 -5.07
CA ILE A 186 -4.14 23.33 -5.31
C ILE A 186 -4.20 22.99 -6.80
N MET A 187 -5.36 23.21 -7.43
CA MET A 187 -5.53 22.95 -8.87
C MET A 187 -4.61 23.83 -9.72
N LEU A 188 -4.37 25.07 -9.29
CA LEU A 188 -3.48 26.00 -9.98
C LEU A 188 -2.01 25.57 -9.92
N ILE A 189 -1.52 25.16 -8.75
CA ILE A 189 -0.15 24.64 -8.59
C ILE A 189 0.05 23.43 -9.50
N ALA A 190 -0.89 22.48 -9.47
CA ALA A 190 -0.82 21.30 -10.33
C ALA A 190 -0.75 21.68 -11.82
N ALA A 191 -1.56 22.64 -12.26
CA ALA A 191 -1.53 23.15 -13.63
C ALA A 191 -0.21 23.86 -13.97
N LEU A 192 0.33 24.67 -13.05
CA LEU A 192 1.59 25.41 -13.25
C LEU A 192 2.77 24.44 -13.44
N ILE A 193 2.83 23.37 -12.66
CA ILE A 193 3.87 22.34 -12.77
C ILE A 193 3.81 21.68 -14.17
N ALA A 194 2.63 21.25 -14.62
CA ALA A 194 2.47 20.65 -15.95
C ALA A 194 2.64 21.63 -17.11
N ALA A 195 2.49 22.93 -16.89
CA ALA A 195 2.74 23.95 -17.92
C ALA A 195 4.23 24.32 -18.03
N VAL A 196 4.90 24.54 -16.89
CA VAL A 196 6.27 25.08 -16.85
C VAL A 196 7.31 23.99 -17.08
N VAL A 197 7.24 22.89 -16.34
CA VAL A 197 8.30 21.86 -16.37
C VAL A 197 8.40 21.21 -17.76
N PRO A 198 7.30 20.79 -18.40
CA PRO A 198 7.36 20.28 -19.77
C PRO A 198 7.82 21.32 -20.79
N ASN A 199 7.51 22.61 -20.62
CA ASN A 199 7.98 23.63 -21.56
C ASN A 199 9.51 23.81 -21.46
N ILE A 200 10.05 23.92 -20.24
CA ILE A 200 11.50 24.01 -20.01
C ILE A 200 12.22 22.76 -20.55
N THR A 201 11.73 21.57 -20.18
CA THR A 201 12.33 20.30 -20.63
C THR A 201 12.17 20.09 -22.14
N ASN A 202 11.11 20.60 -22.77
CA ASN A 202 10.98 20.61 -24.24
C ASN A 202 12.06 21.48 -24.89
N VAL A 203 12.31 22.69 -24.37
CA VAL A 203 13.37 23.57 -24.87
C VAL A 203 14.73 22.90 -24.69
N MET A 204 15.03 22.39 -23.49
CA MET A 204 16.27 21.67 -23.22
C MET A 204 16.45 20.45 -24.14
N SER A 205 15.37 19.73 -24.40
CA SER A 205 15.39 18.56 -25.28
C SER A 205 15.62 18.94 -26.75
N ARG A 206 15.00 20.03 -27.23
CA ARG A 206 15.25 20.56 -28.58
C ARG A 206 16.67 21.06 -28.74
N ASP A 207 17.19 21.74 -27.74
CA ASP A 207 18.58 22.19 -27.70
C ASP A 207 19.59 21.03 -27.53
N GLY A 208 19.13 19.77 -27.43
CA GLY A 208 19.98 18.59 -27.28
C GLY A 208 20.60 18.44 -25.89
N ALA A 209 20.24 19.30 -24.93
CA ALA A 209 20.71 19.22 -23.55
C ALA A 209 20.02 18.10 -22.77
N MET A 210 18.84 17.64 -23.18
CA MET A 210 18.10 16.54 -22.55
C MET A 210 17.69 15.53 -23.61
N GLU A 211 17.74 14.23 -23.28
CA GLU A 211 17.22 13.23 -24.20
C GLU A 211 15.70 13.41 -24.41
N ARG A 212 15.24 13.12 -25.63
CA ARG A 212 13.82 13.28 -25.97
C ARG A 212 12.94 12.25 -25.27
N SER A 213 13.47 11.05 -25.04
CA SER A 213 12.93 10.00 -24.15
C SER A 213 12.57 10.59 -22.79
N THR A 214 13.55 11.14 -22.08
CA THR A 214 13.36 11.71 -20.75
C THR A 214 12.34 12.83 -20.74
N TYR A 215 12.35 13.71 -21.75
CA TYR A 215 11.35 14.77 -21.89
C TYR A 215 9.93 14.21 -22.03
N LEU A 216 9.73 13.25 -22.93
CA LEU A 216 8.42 12.66 -23.18
C LEU A 216 7.92 11.86 -21.97
N THR A 217 8.80 11.11 -21.30
CA THR A 217 8.44 10.43 -20.04
C THR A 217 8.01 11.43 -18.97
N ALA A 218 8.75 12.53 -18.78
CA ALA A 218 8.39 13.58 -17.84
C ALA A 218 7.06 14.25 -18.21
N LEU A 219 6.83 14.54 -19.50
CA LEU A 219 5.56 15.08 -20.00
C LEU A 219 4.38 14.17 -19.65
N VAL A 220 4.50 12.87 -19.91
CA VAL A 220 3.43 11.89 -19.66
C VAL A 220 3.11 11.78 -18.17
N LEU A 221 4.13 11.66 -17.32
CA LEU A 221 3.95 11.55 -15.87
C LEU A 221 3.32 12.83 -15.29
N LEU A 222 3.83 14.00 -15.66
CA LEU A 222 3.34 15.28 -15.16
C LEU A 222 1.92 15.57 -15.62
N PHE A 223 1.58 15.31 -16.90
CA PHE A 223 0.21 15.48 -17.37
C PHE A 223 -0.74 14.53 -16.64
N THR A 224 -0.37 13.26 -16.52
CA THR A 224 -1.21 12.25 -15.85
C THR A 224 -1.49 12.63 -14.40
N LEU A 225 -0.46 13.02 -13.66
CA LEU A 225 -0.58 13.44 -12.26
C LEU A 225 -1.36 14.75 -12.11
N THR A 226 -1.08 15.76 -12.94
CA THR A 226 -1.78 17.05 -12.87
C THR A 226 -3.27 16.91 -13.13
N PHE A 227 -3.65 16.18 -14.19
CA PHE A 227 -5.07 15.98 -14.50
C PHE A 227 -5.78 15.13 -13.46
N PHE A 228 -5.07 14.20 -12.83
CA PHE A 228 -5.59 13.45 -11.68
C PHE A 228 -5.87 14.36 -10.48
N ILE A 229 -4.90 15.15 -10.04
CA ILE A 229 -5.05 16.08 -8.91
C ILE A 229 -6.20 17.04 -9.18
N ILE A 230 -6.23 17.66 -10.36
CA ILE A 230 -7.28 18.60 -10.77
C ILE A 230 -8.66 17.92 -10.75
N THR A 231 -8.77 16.70 -11.26
CA THR A 231 -10.04 15.98 -11.31
C THR A 231 -10.52 15.59 -9.92
N ILE A 232 -9.65 15.07 -9.03
CA ILE A 232 -10.03 14.70 -7.66
C ILE A 232 -10.39 15.93 -6.83
N THR A 233 -9.59 16.99 -6.91
CA THR A 233 -9.88 18.25 -6.22
C THR A 233 -11.20 18.84 -6.71
N PHE A 234 -11.46 18.81 -8.03
CA PHE A 234 -12.74 19.23 -8.60
C PHE A 234 -13.90 18.37 -8.07
N ILE A 235 -13.81 17.04 -8.16
CA ILE A 235 -14.87 16.13 -7.76
C ILE A 235 -15.22 16.25 -6.26
N ASN A 236 -14.25 16.57 -5.40
CA ASN A 236 -14.48 16.71 -3.96
C ASN A 236 -14.99 18.08 -3.53
N ASN A 237 -14.82 19.12 -4.35
CA ASN A 237 -15.14 20.50 -3.97
C ASN A 237 -16.16 21.19 -4.89
N SER A 238 -16.52 20.58 -6.02
CA SER A 238 -17.51 21.10 -6.95
C SER A 238 -18.92 20.91 -6.40
N SER A 239 -19.80 21.88 -6.69
CA SER A 239 -21.24 21.77 -6.41
C SER A 239 -21.97 20.84 -7.39
N GLU A 240 -21.29 20.40 -8.45
CA GLU A 240 -21.85 19.52 -9.47
C GLU A 240 -21.86 18.07 -8.98
N ARG A 241 -23.06 17.45 -9.01
CA ARG A 241 -23.24 16.09 -8.49
C ARG A 241 -22.50 15.08 -9.37
N THR A 242 -21.54 14.40 -8.76
CA THR A 242 -20.85 13.24 -9.34
C THR A 242 -21.32 11.97 -8.66
N THR A 243 -21.37 10.86 -9.39
CA THR A 243 -21.65 9.56 -8.78
C THR A 243 -20.42 9.06 -8.05
N PHE A 244 -20.59 8.38 -6.92
CA PHE A 244 -19.52 7.68 -6.21
C PHE A 244 -18.66 6.80 -7.15
N MET A 245 -19.29 6.17 -8.14
CA MET A 245 -18.59 5.29 -9.08
C MET A 245 -17.52 5.99 -9.92
N VAL A 246 -17.75 7.25 -10.30
CA VAL A 246 -16.78 8.03 -11.08
C VAL A 246 -15.50 8.26 -10.27
N LYS A 247 -15.60 8.44 -8.95
CA LYS A 247 -14.42 8.63 -8.09
C LYS A 247 -13.51 7.41 -8.11
N ILE A 248 -14.09 6.23 -7.85
CA ILE A 248 -13.34 4.96 -7.83
C ILE A 248 -12.75 4.68 -9.21
N VAL A 249 -13.57 4.71 -10.26
CA VAL A 249 -13.12 4.43 -11.63
C VAL A 249 -12.02 5.42 -12.05
N GLY A 250 -12.16 6.70 -11.72
CA GLY A 250 -11.16 7.72 -12.03
C GLY A 250 -9.82 7.48 -11.32
N ILE A 251 -9.84 7.12 -10.04
CA ILE A 251 -8.62 6.80 -9.28
C ILE A 251 -7.95 5.54 -9.87
N SER A 252 -8.70 4.45 -10.01
CA SER A 252 -8.17 3.20 -10.56
C SER A 252 -7.61 3.39 -11.98
N PHE A 253 -8.29 4.18 -12.81
CA PHE A 253 -7.87 4.48 -14.16
C PHE A 253 -6.50 5.17 -14.21
N VAL A 254 -6.30 6.24 -13.44
CA VAL A 254 -5.02 6.95 -13.41
C VAL A 254 -3.91 6.07 -12.84
N THR A 255 -4.17 5.35 -11.75
CA THR A 255 -3.19 4.43 -11.16
C THR A 255 -2.71 3.40 -12.19
N ILE A 256 -3.64 2.82 -12.94
CA ILE A 256 -3.29 1.80 -13.94
C ILE A 256 -2.56 2.42 -15.13
N LEU A 257 -2.91 3.62 -15.58
CA LEU A 257 -2.14 4.32 -16.61
C LEU A 257 -0.68 4.59 -16.19
N LEU A 258 -0.46 4.97 -14.93
CA LEU A 258 0.90 5.18 -14.39
C LEU A 258 1.69 3.87 -14.32
N ILE A 259 1.07 2.77 -13.87
CA ILE A 259 1.68 1.44 -13.86
C ILE A 259 2.04 1.02 -15.28
N MET A 260 1.12 1.18 -16.25
CA MET A 260 1.37 0.86 -17.65
C MET A 260 2.51 1.68 -18.24
N GLN A 261 2.62 2.97 -17.90
CA GLN A 261 3.72 3.83 -18.34
C GLN A 261 5.08 3.35 -17.79
N ALA A 262 5.13 2.97 -16.50
CA ALA A 262 6.34 2.45 -15.88
C ALA A 262 6.75 1.10 -16.50
N PHE A 263 5.78 0.21 -16.71
CA PHE A 263 5.99 -1.07 -17.36
C PHE A 263 6.54 -0.92 -18.79
N SER A 264 5.90 -0.07 -19.62
CA SER A 264 6.34 0.19 -21.00
C SER A 264 7.77 0.75 -21.05
N TYR A 265 8.14 1.65 -20.13
CA TYR A 265 9.52 2.17 -20.06
C TYR A 265 10.56 1.05 -19.82
N LEU A 266 10.28 0.14 -18.88
CA LEU A 266 11.19 -0.96 -18.56
C LEU A 266 11.30 -1.95 -19.72
N VAL A 267 10.16 -2.35 -20.31
CA VAL A 267 10.13 -3.30 -21.43
C VAL A 267 10.86 -2.73 -22.66
N ASP A 268 10.60 -1.48 -23.03
CA ASP A 268 11.26 -0.90 -24.19
C ASP A 268 12.77 -0.71 -23.97
N GLN A 269 13.22 -0.33 -22.76
CA GLN A 269 14.65 -0.25 -22.46
C GLN A 269 15.35 -1.62 -22.62
N GLU A 270 14.73 -2.70 -22.13
CA GLU A 270 15.23 -4.06 -22.31
C GLU A 270 15.26 -4.47 -23.80
N LYS A 271 14.24 -4.09 -24.58
CA LYS A 271 14.18 -4.40 -26.01
C LYS A 271 15.23 -3.63 -26.83
N GLU A 272 15.48 -2.37 -26.50
CA GLU A 272 16.58 -1.58 -27.09
C GLU A 272 17.93 -2.27 -26.88
N THR A 273 18.24 -2.63 -25.62
CA THR A 273 19.50 -3.31 -25.28
C THR A 273 19.60 -4.68 -25.96
N SER A 274 18.49 -5.41 -26.08
CA SER A 274 18.45 -6.71 -26.77
C SER A 274 18.74 -6.57 -28.27
N TYR A 275 18.18 -5.54 -28.92
CA TYR A 275 18.47 -5.24 -30.31
C TYR A 275 19.94 -4.88 -30.50
N ASP A 276 20.46 -3.95 -29.69
CA ASP A 276 21.86 -3.54 -29.71
C ASP A 276 22.79 -4.74 -29.55
N SER A 277 22.58 -5.57 -28.52
CA SER A 277 23.40 -6.75 -28.27
C SER A 277 23.43 -7.68 -29.48
N THR A 278 22.29 -7.90 -30.12
CA THR A 278 22.20 -8.77 -31.30
C THR A 278 22.90 -8.17 -32.51
N ALA A 279 22.76 -6.87 -32.75
CA ALA A 279 23.40 -6.17 -33.86
C ALA A 279 24.92 -6.08 -33.67
N ILE A 280 25.38 -5.81 -32.45
CA ILE A 280 26.79 -5.80 -32.06
C ILE A 280 27.43 -7.17 -32.29
N GLN A 281 26.80 -8.27 -31.87
CA GLN A 281 27.31 -9.63 -32.11
C GLN A 281 27.47 -9.94 -33.61
N LYS A 282 26.53 -9.47 -34.43
CA LYS A 282 26.63 -9.59 -35.90
C LYS A 282 27.77 -8.74 -36.46
N ALA A 283 27.97 -7.53 -35.95
CA ALA A 283 29.08 -6.65 -36.36
C ALA A 283 30.44 -7.25 -35.99
N LEU A 284 30.59 -7.79 -34.77
CA LEU A 284 31.80 -8.47 -34.31
C LEU A 284 32.12 -9.70 -35.18
N ARG A 285 31.12 -10.53 -35.52
CA ARG A 285 31.32 -11.68 -36.40
C ARG A 285 31.86 -11.29 -37.78
N VAL A 286 31.41 -10.16 -38.33
CA VAL A 286 31.97 -9.62 -39.59
C VAL A 286 33.40 -9.16 -39.39
N ALA A 287 33.71 -8.52 -38.26
CA ALA A 287 35.05 -8.08 -37.94
C ALA A 287 36.05 -9.24 -37.78
N GLU A 288 35.58 -10.40 -37.31
CA GLU A 288 36.33 -11.65 -37.19
C GLU A 288 36.51 -12.40 -38.53
N GLY A 289 35.86 -11.94 -39.61
CA GLY A 289 35.91 -12.58 -40.93
C GLY A 289 34.90 -13.71 -41.13
N GLY A 290 33.88 -13.81 -40.28
CA GLY A 290 32.77 -14.73 -40.44
C GLY A 290 31.79 -14.33 -41.54
N GLU A 291 30.87 -15.23 -41.88
CA GLU A 291 29.83 -14.95 -42.89
C GLU A 291 28.93 -13.77 -42.51
N ARG A 292 28.73 -12.85 -43.46
CA ARG A 292 27.84 -11.69 -43.34
C ARG A 292 26.38 -12.13 -43.35
N SER A 293 25.64 -11.77 -42.31
CA SER A 293 24.19 -11.95 -42.25
C SER A 293 23.45 -11.07 -43.28
N LYS A 294 22.31 -11.55 -43.79
CA LYS A 294 21.57 -10.90 -44.90
C LYS A 294 20.99 -9.52 -44.54
N ASP A 295 20.77 -9.26 -43.26
CA ASP A 295 20.24 -8.00 -42.71
C ASP A 295 21.31 -6.91 -42.54
N ILE A 296 22.60 -7.24 -42.74
CA ILE A 296 23.67 -6.25 -42.80
C ILE A 296 23.61 -5.54 -44.15
N LEU A 297 23.34 -4.24 -44.12
CA LEU A 297 23.11 -3.42 -45.30
C LEU A 297 24.40 -2.86 -45.90
N PHE A 298 25.37 -2.48 -45.08
CA PHE A 298 26.69 -2.03 -45.54
C PHE A 298 27.79 -2.33 -44.51
N VAL A 299 29.03 -2.41 -44.98
CA VAL A 299 30.26 -2.52 -44.20
C VAL A 299 31.28 -1.55 -44.79
N ILE A 300 31.73 -0.60 -43.97
CA ILE A 300 32.78 0.36 -44.32
C ILE A 300 33.97 0.08 -43.42
N GLU A 301 35.16 -0.02 -44.00
CA GLU A 301 36.39 -0.30 -43.27
C GLU A 301 37.33 0.91 -43.38
N TYR A 302 37.94 1.31 -42.27
CA TYR A 302 38.96 2.33 -42.22
C TYR A 302 40.24 1.76 -41.62
N ASP A 303 41.31 1.80 -42.41
CA ASP A 303 42.65 1.39 -42.01
C ASP A 303 43.41 2.61 -41.50
N LEU A 304 43.72 2.64 -40.20
CA LEU A 304 44.41 3.77 -39.58
C LEU A 304 45.87 3.88 -40.01
N SER A 305 46.51 2.79 -40.43
CA SER A 305 47.91 2.79 -40.88
C SER A 305 48.06 3.38 -42.27
N SER A 306 47.16 3.03 -43.20
CA SER A 306 47.16 3.56 -44.56
C SER A 306 46.29 4.82 -44.75
N GLN A 307 45.53 5.21 -43.72
CA GLN A 307 44.53 6.29 -43.77
C GLN A 307 43.52 6.12 -44.92
N ASN A 308 43.21 4.86 -45.25
CA ASN A 308 42.39 4.52 -46.41
C ASN A 308 41.01 4.02 -45.99
N LEU A 309 39.97 4.61 -46.56
CA LEU A 309 38.57 4.21 -46.38
C LEU A 309 38.16 3.23 -47.48
N LYS A 310 37.95 1.96 -47.11
CA LYS A 310 37.52 0.88 -48.00
C LYS A 310 36.02 0.65 -47.88
N LYS A 311 35.33 0.64 -49.02
CA LYS A 311 33.90 0.26 -49.13
C LYS A 311 33.76 -1.27 -49.17
N ALA A 312 34.11 -1.95 -48.07
CA ALA A 312 34.16 -3.42 -48.00
C ALA A 312 32.87 -4.09 -48.51
N TYR A 313 31.71 -3.49 -48.19
CA TYR A 313 30.44 -3.78 -48.83
C TYR A 313 29.54 -2.55 -48.77
N LEU A 314 29.35 -1.82 -49.87
CA LEU A 314 28.46 -0.66 -49.91
C LEU A 314 27.63 -0.70 -51.21
N PRO A 315 26.37 -1.16 -51.14
CA PRO A 315 25.46 -1.13 -52.29
C PRO A 315 25.23 0.29 -52.82
N SER A 316 24.98 0.44 -54.12
CA SER A 316 24.67 1.74 -54.74
C SER A 316 23.38 2.38 -54.22
N SER A 317 22.50 1.58 -53.60
CA SER A 317 21.28 2.06 -52.94
C SER A 317 21.53 2.74 -51.59
N VAL A 318 22.76 2.73 -51.09
CA VAL A 318 23.13 3.34 -49.80
C VAL A 318 24.11 4.48 -50.06
N ASN A 319 23.71 5.69 -49.68
CA ASN A 319 24.46 6.91 -49.90
C ASN A 319 24.63 7.67 -48.57
N VAL A 320 25.62 7.24 -47.78
CA VAL A 320 25.99 7.87 -46.49
C VAL A 320 27.11 8.89 -46.67
N ASP A 321 27.19 9.85 -45.75
CA ASP A 321 28.24 10.87 -45.72
C ASP A 321 29.60 10.28 -45.30
N LEU A 322 30.36 9.79 -46.28
CA LEU A 322 31.63 9.09 -46.06
C LEU A 322 32.68 9.94 -45.30
N PRO A 323 32.85 11.25 -45.57
CA PRO A 323 33.74 12.09 -44.76
C PRO A 323 33.40 12.10 -43.27
N LEU A 324 32.12 12.17 -42.90
CA LEU A 324 31.70 12.13 -41.49
C LEU A 324 31.85 10.72 -40.88
N VAL A 325 31.57 9.67 -41.66
CA VAL A 325 31.80 8.27 -41.26
C VAL A 325 33.28 8.03 -40.98
N GLN A 326 34.17 8.50 -41.84
CA GLN A 326 35.62 8.38 -41.64
C GLN A 326 36.09 9.09 -40.36
N ALA A 327 35.57 10.30 -40.09
CA ALA A 327 35.89 11.02 -38.87
C ALA A 327 35.44 10.26 -37.61
N ASP A 328 34.22 9.68 -37.62
CA ASP A 328 33.76 8.83 -36.52
C ASP A 328 34.66 7.59 -36.33
N LEU A 329 34.98 6.87 -37.41
CA LEU A 329 35.83 5.68 -37.36
C LEU A 329 37.24 5.99 -36.80
N TYR A 330 37.81 7.14 -37.17
CA TYR A 330 39.07 7.59 -36.59
C TYR A 330 38.91 7.91 -35.10
N ASN A 331 37.89 8.68 -34.72
CA ASN A 331 37.68 9.11 -33.34
C ASN A 331 37.42 7.91 -32.40
N THR A 332 36.66 6.91 -32.85
CA THR A 332 36.40 5.69 -32.09
C THR A 332 37.66 4.87 -31.85
N ALA A 333 38.51 4.71 -32.87
CA ALA A 333 39.78 4.01 -32.72
C ALA A 333 40.74 4.77 -31.77
N LEU A 334 40.81 6.10 -31.89
CA LEU A 334 41.58 6.94 -30.98
C LEU A 334 41.06 6.86 -29.53
N TYR A 335 39.73 6.73 -29.34
CA TYR A 335 39.14 6.62 -28.01
C TYR A 335 39.62 5.35 -27.32
N ASP A 336 39.58 4.23 -28.02
CA ASP A 336 40.07 2.94 -27.51
C ASP A 336 41.58 2.99 -27.20
N GLU A 337 42.37 3.60 -28.09
CA GLU A 337 43.81 3.83 -27.84
C GLU A 337 44.04 4.70 -26.58
N VAL A 338 43.22 5.72 -26.33
CA VAL A 338 43.34 6.59 -25.15
C VAL A 338 42.91 5.90 -23.86
N VAL A 339 41.82 5.13 -23.88
CA VAL A 339 41.32 4.43 -22.68
C VAL A 339 42.25 3.26 -22.28
N THR A 340 42.95 2.66 -23.23
CA THR A 340 43.90 1.56 -22.98
C THR A 340 45.28 2.00 -22.49
N ILE A 341 45.57 3.31 -22.46
CA ILE A 341 46.82 3.86 -21.89
C ILE A 341 46.97 3.44 -20.42
N SER A 342 48.18 3.02 -20.04
CA SER A 342 48.52 2.65 -18.66
C SER A 342 48.44 3.86 -17.70
N GLU A 343 48.05 3.61 -16.45
CA GLU A 343 47.87 4.68 -15.47
C GLU A 343 49.19 5.37 -15.09
N ALA A 344 50.29 4.60 -14.99
CA ALA A 344 51.58 5.09 -14.51
C ALA A 344 52.21 6.20 -15.37
N GLU A 345 51.91 6.25 -16.67
CA GLU A 345 52.45 7.25 -17.62
C GLU A 345 51.34 7.92 -18.44
N TYR A 346 50.13 8.00 -17.86
CA TYR A 346 48.92 8.39 -18.58
C TYR A 346 49.07 9.76 -19.25
N ARG A 347 49.56 10.77 -18.51
CA ARG A 347 49.72 12.15 -19.00
C ARG A 347 50.59 12.25 -20.26
N ASN A 348 51.80 11.70 -20.21
CA ASN A 348 52.78 11.79 -21.29
C ASN A 348 52.32 10.98 -22.51
N SER A 349 51.79 9.78 -22.29
CA SER A 349 51.26 8.92 -23.34
C SER A 349 50.04 9.53 -24.02
N LEU A 350 49.15 10.17 -23.25
CA LEU A 350 48.00 10.89 -23.77
C LEU A 350 48.43 12.09 -24.64
N ARG A 351 49.39 12.90 -24.18
CA ARG A 351 49.93 14.01 -25.00
C ARG A 351 50.54 13.51 -26.31
N SER A 352 51.30 12.41 -26.26
CA SER A 352 51.91 11.80 -27.45
C SER A 352 50.85 11.30 -28.44
N SER A 353 49.78 10.67 -27.95
CA SER A 353 48.67 10.18 -28.77
C SER A 353 47.90 11.32 -29.42
N LEU A 354 47.60 12.38 -28.66
CA LEU A 354 46.90 13.57 -29.15
C LEU A 354 47.73 14.41 -30.14
N ALA A 355 49.06 14.32 -30.12
CA ALA A 355 49.93 15.07 -31.02
C ALA A 355 49.73 14.68 -32.49
N LYS A 356 49.38 13.41 -32.77
CA LYS A 356 49.26 12.84 -34.12
C LYS A 356 47.82 12.80 -34.65
N THR A 357 46.95 13.65 -34.12
CA THR A 357 45.53 13.70 -34.49
C THR A 357 45.28 14.61 -35.71
N PRO A 358 44.23 14.33 -36.52
CA PRO A 358 43.87 15.13 -37.68
C PRO A 358 43.35 16.52 -37.26
N TYR A 359 43.38 17.47 -38.20
CA TYR A 359 42.99 18.87 -37.94
C TYR A 359 41.59 18.99 -37.32
N TYR A 360 40.62 18.18 -37.78
CA TYR A 360 39.26 18.22 -37.25
C TYR A 360 39.15 17.71 -35.79
N PHE A 361 40.16 17.04 -35.24
CA PHE A 361 40.16 16.64 -33.83
C PHE A 361 40.72 17.73 -32.89
N GLU A 362 41.19 18.84 -33.45
CA GLU A 362 41.90 19.88 -32.70
C GLU A 362 41.07 20.47 -31.54
N GLY A 363 39.74 20.54 -31.67
CA GLY A 363 38.85 21.00 -30.60
C GLY A 363 38.93 20.14 -29.32
N TYR A 364 38.90 18.80 -29.48
CA TYR A 364 39.08 17.86 -28.38
C TYR A 364 40.52 17.88 -27.86
N LYS A 365 41.50 17.85 -28.77
CA LYS A 365 42.93 17.92 -28.42
C LYS A 365 43.24 19.12 -27.54
N ASN A 366 42.83 20.31 -27.96
CA ASN A 366 43.13 21.54 -27.22
C ASN A 366 42.41 21.58 -25.87
N ALA A 367 41.17 21.10 -25.79
CA ALA A 367 40.44 21.02 -24.52
C ALA A 367 41.11 20.04 -23.54
N ILE A 368 41.55 18.88 -24.02
CA ILE A 368 42.23 17.90 -23.18
C ILE A 368 43.59 18.41 -22.74
N ILE A 369 44.40 18.97 -23.65
CA ILE A 369 45.71 19.53 -23.32
C ILE A 369 45.58 20.67 -22.30
N GLN A 370 44.64 21.60 -22.52
CA GLN A 370 44.37 22.67 -21.58
C GLN A 370 43.98 22.13 -20.20
N PHE A 371 43.10 21.11 -20.14
CA PHE A 371 42.73 20.47 -18.88
C PHE A 371 43.94 19.84 -18.18
N LEU A 372 44.84 19.17 -18.92
CA LEU A 372 46.07 18.63 -18.36
C LEU A 372 46.98 19.74 -17.82
N ASP A 373 47.10 20.88 -18.50
CA ASP A 373 47.92 22.02 -18.07
C ASP A 373 47.34 22.71 -16.82
N GLU A 374 46.00 22.81 -16.73
CA GLU A 374 45.30 23.42 -15.59
C GLU A 374 45.29 22.53 -14.33
N ASN A 375 45.50 21.22 -14.48
CA ASN A 375 45.54 20.25 -13.38
C ASN A 375 46.90 19.55 -13.33
N PRO A 376 47.98 20.24 -12.92
CA PRO A 376 49.33 19.69 -12.92
C PRO A 376 49.54 18.60 -11.85
N ASP A 377 48.76 18.65 -10.76
CA ASP A 377 48.94 17.78 -9.59
C ASP A 377 48.20 16.42 -9.72
N SER A 378 47.20 16.33 -10.59
CA SER A 378 46.47 15.08 -10.85
C SER A 378 47.33 14.10 -11.65
N GLU A 379 47.49 12.86 -11.19
CA GLU A 379 48.25 11.81 -11.87
C GLU A 379 47.55 10.44 -11.77
N GLY A 380 48.05 9.45 -12.53
CA GLY A 380 47.60 8.07 -12.41
C GLY A 380 46.11 7.85 -12.75
N ALA A 381 45.44 7.03 -11.93
CA ALA A 381 44.03 6.68 -12.10
C ALA A 381 43.08 7.87 -11.93
N GLU A 382 43.42 8.83 -11.05
CA GLU A 382 42.61 10.02 -10.79
C GLU A 382 42.53 10.89 -12.04
N LEU A 383 43.69 11.24 -12.62
CA LEU A 383 43.77 12.01 -13.86
C LEU A 383 43.00 11.32 -15.00
N LYS A 384 43.12 10.00 -15.12
CA LYS A 384 42.42 9.21 -16.15
C LYS A 384 40.89 9.27 -16.00
N SER A 385 40.40 9.22 -14.76
CA SER A 385 38.98 9.37 -14.45
C SER A 385 38.47 10.79 -14.76
N GLU A 386 39.23 11.83 -14.39
CA GLU A 386 38.86 13.21 -14.66
C GLU A 386 38.85 13.55 -16.15
N VAL A 387 39.84 13.07 -16.91
CA VAL A 387 39.86 13.21 -18.37
C VAL A 387 38.66 12.49 -19.01
N SER A 388 38.27 11.32 -18.50
CA SER A 388 37.08 10.61 -18.98
C SER A 388 35.79 11.42 -18.76
N LYS A 389 35.63 12.05 -17.58
CA LYS A 389 34.51 12.97 -17.29
C LYS A 389 34.53 14.21 -18.18
N LEU A 390 35.71 14.75 -18.48
CA LEU A 390 35.86 15.85 -19.43
C LEU A 390 35.39 15.43 -20.83
N ILE A 391 35.83 14.27 -21.33
CA ILE A 391 35.43 13.75 -22.64
C ILE A 391 33.91 13.57 -22.72
N GLU A 392 33.27 13.04 -21.67
CA GLU A 392 31.81 12.90 -21.60
C GLU A 392 31.11 14.28 -21.69
N LYS A 393 31.59 15.26 -20.93
CA LYS A 393 31.08 16.64 -20.95
C LYS A 393 31.26 17.28 -22.32
N LEU A 394 32.39 17.08 -22.98
CA LEU A 394 32.66 17.57 -24.34
C LEU A 394 31.74 16.88 -25.35
N ASN A 395 31.56 15.55 -25.29
CA ASN A 395 30.65 14.79 -26.15
C ASN A 395 29.21 15.30 -26.09
N ARG A 396 28.71 15.67 -24.90
CA ARG A 396 27.38 16.29 -24.77
C ARG A 396 27.32 17.66 -25.46
N ARG A 397 28.38 18.45 -25.40
CA ARG A 397 28.46 19.76 -26.06
C ARG A 397 28.60 19.62 -27.57
N THR A 398 29.39 18.67 -28.08
CA THR A 398 29.55 18.43 -29.51
C THR A 398 28.29 17.82 -30.13
N PHE A 399 27.54 17.01 -29.38
CA PHE A 399 26.19 16.53 -29.76
C PHE A 399 25.24 17.71 -30.07
N ILE A 400 25.17 18.66 -29.15
CA ILE A 400 24.31 19.86 -29.27
C ILE A 400 24.68 20.67 -30.52
N ASN A 401 25.98 20.91 -30.72
CA ASN A 401 26.48 21.70 -31.85
C ASN A 401 26.32 20.98 -33.19
N THR A 402 26.48 19.65 -33.22
CA THR A 402 26.21 18.82 -34.39
C THR A 402 24.75 18.96 -34.84
N ASN A 403 23.80 18.93 -33.91
CA ASN A 403 22.39 19.10 -34.23
C ASN A 403 22.12 20.52 -34.77
N LYS A 404 22.57 21.56 -34.06
CA LYS A 404 22.34 22.96 -34.44
C LYS A 404 22.92 23.33 -35.80
N LEU A 405 24.14 22.90 -36.09
CA LEU A 405 24.74 23.09 -37.42
C LEU A 405 24.05 22.21 -38.47
N GLY A 406 23.65 20.99 -38.11
CA GLY A 406 22.90 20.10 -38.99
C GLY A 406 21.50 20.60 -39.37
N ASP A 407 20.92 21.50 -38.59
CA ASP A 407 19.61 22.13 -38.82
C ASP A 407 19.67 23.32 -39.80
N ILE A 408 20.85 23.87 -40.06
CA ILE A 408 21.01 24.97 -41.01
C ILE A 408 20.95 24.42 -42.44
N LEU A 409 20.12 25.05 -43.28
CA LEU A 409 19.95 24.68 -44.68
C LEU A 409 21.27 24.85 -45.45
N PRO A 410 21.64 23.92 -46.35
CA PRO A 410 22.89 24.01 -47.10
C PRO A 410 23.10 25.34 -47.84
N GLU A 411 22.02 25.96 -48.34
CA GLU A 411 22.04 27.21 -49.08
C GLU A 411 22.38 28.41 -48.19
N GLN A 412 21.96 28.37 -46.92
CA GLN A 412 22.19 29.42 -45.93
C GLN A 412 23.41 29.15 -45.05
N PHE A 413 24.03 27.98 -45.20
CA PHE A 413 25.07 27.50 -44.29
C PHE A 413 26.30 28.40 -44.23
N CYS A 414 26.72 28.98 -45.36
CA CYS A 414 27.89 29.87 -45.38
C CYS A 414 27.69 31.13 -44.54
N GLU A 415 26.47 31.65 -44.43
CA GLU A 415 26.20 32.85 -43.62
C GLU A 415 25.81 32.47 -42.19
N GLU A 416 24.81 31.60 -42.03
CA GLU A 416 24.26 31.26 -40.71
C GLU A 416 25.18 30.32 -39.92
N GLY A 417 25.83 29.37 -40.58
CA GLY A 417 26.74 28.40 -39.96
C GLY A 417 27.99 29.07 -39.38
N VAL A 418 28.60 29.98 -40.14
CA VAL A 418 29.77 30.76 -39.68
C VAL A 418 29.38 31.67 -38.51
N LYS A 419 28.29 32.44 -38.66
CA LYS A 419 27.76 33.28 -37.57
C LYS A 419 27.42 32.49 -36.30
N TYR A 420 26.94 31.25 -36.46
CA TYR A 420 26.68 30.38 -35.32
C TYR A 420 27.97 30.01 -34.59
N VAL A 421 29.00 29.55 -35.32
CA VAL A 421 30.29 29.17 -34.74
C VAL A 421 30.95 30.36 -34.05
N GLU A 422 30.93 31.56 -34.63
CA GLU A 422 31.49 32.76 -33.98
C GLU A 422 30.87 33.07 -32.61
N LYS A 423 29.58 32.77 -32.43
CA LYS A 423 28.81 33.10 -31.22
C LYS A 423 28.70 31.96 -30.22
N VAL A 424 29.13 30.75 -30.59
CA VAL A 424 28.99 29.58 -29.73
C VAL A 424 29.82 29.75 -28.45
N LYS A 425 29.23 29.39 -27.31
CA LYS A 425 29.87 29.45 -25.99
C LYS A 425 30.10 28.05 -25.45
N ASN A 426 31.02 27.91 -24.50
CA ASN A 426 31.37 26.65 -23.82
C ASN A 426 32.00 25.58 -24.72
N VAL A 427 32.37 25.92 -25.95
CA VAL A 427 33.14 25.06 -26.87
C VAL A 427 34.25 25.87 -27.53
N ASP A 428 34.88 26.76 -26.76
CA ASP A 428 35.86 27.75 -27.25
C ASP A 428 36.99 27.09 -28.02
N THR A 429 37.53 25.97 -27.52
CA THR A 429 38.58 25.21 -28.23
C THR A 429 38.15 24.67 -29.60
N PHE A 430 36.87 24.30 -29.75
CA PHE A 430 36.30 23.84 -31.03
C PHE A 430 36.03 25.02 -31.95
N ARG A 431 35.43 26.09 -31.42
CA ARG A 431 35.18 27.33 -32.16
C ARG A 431 36.49 27.86 -32.74
N ASP A 432 37.48 28.05 -31.89
CA ASP A 432 38.75 28.66 -32.28
C ASP A 432 39.51 27.76 -33.27
N ALA A 433 39.41 26.43 -33.14
CA ALA A 433 39.95 25.50 -34.13
C ALA A 433 39.24 25.59 -35.49
N ILE A 434 37.91 25.72 -35.53
CA ILE A 434 37.16 25.86 -36.78
C ILE A 434 37.46 27.21 -37.45
N LEU A 435 37.47 28.31 -36.68
CA LEU A 435 37.71 29.67 -37.18
C LEU A 435 39.13 29.88 -37.73
N LYS A 436 40.09 28.99 -37.46
CA LYS A 436 41.39 28.98 -38.14
C LYS A 436 41.27 28.64 -39.63
N HIS A 437 40.30 27.80 -39.97
CA HIS A 437 40.11 27.29 -41.33
C HIS A 437 39.03 28.05 -42.09
N VAL A 438 37.97 28.49 -41.42
CA VAL A 438 36.84 29.17 -42.07
C VAL A 438 37.00 30.69 -42.05
N ASN A 439 36.79 31.31 -43.21
CA ASN A 439 36.60 32.76 -43.34
C ASN A 439 35.57 33.02 -44.44
N ASP A 440 34.40 33.54 -44.07
CA ASP A 440 33.20 33.55 -44.92
C ASP A 440 32.89 32.14 -45.50
N CYS A 441 32.62 32.02 -46.80
CA CYS A 441 32.37 30.76 -47.51
C CYS A 441 33.66 30.14 -48.08
N LYS A 442 34.80 30.31 -47.37
CA LYS A 442 36.10 29.73 -47.73
C LYS A 442 36.63 28.84 -46.63
N TRP A 443 37.19 27.70 -47.02
CA TRP A 443 37.92 26.77 -46.16
C TRP A 443 39.40 26.78 -46.57
N ASP A 444 40.29 27.19 -45.66
CA ASP A 444 41.72 27.38 -45.92
C ASP A 444 42.00 28.27 -47.16
N GLY A 445 41.19 29.32 -47.30
CA GLY A 445 41.27 30.27 -48.41
C GLY A 445 40.68 29.78 -49.75
N LYS A 446 40.18 28.55 -49.84
CA LYS A 446 39.51 27.99 -51.03
C LYS A 446 38.00 28.11 -50.93
N GLU A 447 37.34 28.48 -52.03
CA GLU A 447 35.87 28.48 -52.09
C GLU A 447 35.32 27.07 -51.90
N ILE A 448 34.25 26.98 -51.11
CA ILE A 448 33.62 25.72 -50.74
C ILE A 448 32.10 25.88 -50.76
N SER A 449 31.35 24.86 -51.17
CA SER A 449 29.89 24.92 -51.13
C SER A 449 29.38 24.96 -49.69
N GLY A 450 28.23 25.56 -49.43
CA GLY A 450 27.64 25.55 -48.07
C GLY A 450 27.41 24.13 -47.53
N ARG A 451 27.10 23.17 -48.41
CA ARG A 451 26.99 21.75 -48.07
C ARG A 451 28.33 21.17 -47.60
N ASP A 452 29.40 21.39 -48.36
CA ASP A 452 30.72 20.84 -48.04
C ASP A 452 31.34 21.55 -46.83
N LEU A 453 31.12 22.86 -46.69
CA LEU A 453 31.49 23.63 -45.50
C LEU A 453 30.82 23.08 -44.25
N ARG A 454 29.53 22.69 -44.35
CA ARG A 454 28.83 22.00 -43.27
C ARG A 454 29.50 20.70 -42.90
N VAL A 455 29.87 19.89 -43.89
CA VAL A 455 30.58 18.62 -43.65
C VAL A 455 31.91 18.89 -42.92
N GLU A 456 32.70 19.85 -43.39
CA GLU A 456 33.97 20.21 -42.75
C GLU A 456 33.81 20.68 -41.29
N MET A 457 32.85 21.57 -41.02
CA MET A 457 32.55 22.01 -39.65
C MET A 457 32.04 20.85 -38.77
N LEU A 458 31.17 19.98 -39.31
CA LEU A 458 30.61 18.86 -38.56
C LEU A 458 31.66 17.81 -38.20
N LYS A 459 32.78 17.70 -38.93
CA LYS A 459 33.91 16.82 -38.55
C LYS A 459 34.47 17.16 -37.17
N PHE A 460 34.51 18.45 -36.81
CA PHE A 460 35.01 18.89 -35.49
C PHE A 460 34.11 18.49 -34.34
N PHE A 461 32.82 18.30 -34.60
CA PHE A 461 31.83 17.95 -33.58
C PHE A 461 31.46 16.45 -33.59
N ARG A 462 32.19 15.61 -34.32
CA ARG A 462 31.99 14.15 -34.29
C ARG A 462 32.35 13.57 -32.93
N TYR A 463 31.63 12.54 -32.52
CA TYR A 463 31.76 11.98 -31.17
C TYR A 463 33.13 11.37 -30.94
N PHE A 464 33.60 11.48 -29.69
CA PHE A 464 34.77 10.77 -29.18
C PHE A 464 34.29 9.72 -28.19
N LYS A 465 33.79 8.59 -28.71
CA LYS A 465 33.08 7.54 -27.98
C LYS A 465 33.68 6.16 -28.28
N PRO A 466 33.47 5.17 -27.39
CA PRO A 466 33.95 3.81 -27.60
C PRO A 466 33.31 3.14 -28.82
N ASP A 467 33.93 2.06 -29.26
CA ASP A 467 33.35 1.16 -30.24
C ASP A 467 32.12 0.46 -29.64
N LEU A 468 31.38 -0.27 -30.48
CA LEU A 468 30.11 -0.93 -30.16
C LEU A 468 28.98 0.02 -29.71
N THR A 469 29.20 1.34 -29.79
CA THR A 469 28.13 2.32 -29.58
C THR A 469 27.26 2.45 -30.82
N ARG A 470 25.98 2.73 -30.62
CA ARG A 470 24.99 2.89 -31.69
C ARG A 470 25.18 4.25 -32.39
N HIS A 471 25.30 4.24 -33.71
CA HIS A 471 25.31 5.43 -34.55
C HIS A 471 24.07 5.46 -35.45
N TYR A 472 23.45 6.63 -35.56
CA TYR A 472 22.40 6.86 -36.56
C TYR A 472 23.00 7.47 -37.82
N ARG A 473 22.61 6.91 -38.97
CA ARG A 473 22.97 7.42 -40.29
C ARG A 473 21.70 7.75 -41.06
N LYS A 474 21.80 8.75 -41.91
CA LYS A 474 20.78 9.05 -42.92
C LYS A 474 21.43 9.07 -44.29
N ASP A 475 20.63 8.78 -45.29
CA ASP A 475 21.01 8.94 -46.67
C ASP A 475 21.13 10.43 -47.03
N LEU A 476 21.82 10.76 -48.13
CA LEU A 476 22.00 12.14 -48.57
C LEU A 476 20.67 12.80 -48.98
N ASP A 477 19.67 12.02 -49.37
CA ASP A 477 18.31 12.49 -49.65
C ASP A 477 17.47 12.76 -48.38
N GLY A 478 17.95 12.31 -47.22
CA GLY A 478 17.28 12.44 -45.93
C GLY A 478 16.06 11.53 -45.73
N VAL A 479 15.76 10.62 -46.66
CA VAL A 479 14.58 9.73 -46.63
C VAL A 479 14.92 8.38 -46.00
N SER A 480 16.04 7.79 -46.42
CA SER A 480 16.48 6.49 -45.89
C SER A 480 17.34 6.66 -44.65
N HIS A 481 17.17 5.76 -43.69
CA HIS A 481 17.81 5.83 -42.38
C HIS A 481 18.44 4.50 -42.01
N TYR A 482 19.57 4.55 -41.31
CA TYR A 482 20.33 3.37 -40.93
C TYR A 482 20.79 3.46 -39.47
N ILE A 483 20.99 2.30 -38.87
CA ILE A 483 21.68 2.15 -37.58
C ILE A 483 23.01 1.47 -37.86
N ALA A 484 24.08 1.96 -37.27
CA ALA A 484 25.39 1.37 -37.46
C ALA A 484 26.13 1.21 -36.14
N TYR A 485 27.00 0.20 -36.10
CA TYR A 485 27.89 -0.07 -34.97
C TYR A 485 29.31 -0.13 -35.49
N MET A 486 30.23 0.43 -34.71
CA MET A 486 31.66 0.40 -35.03
C MET A 486 32.35 -0.70 -34.24
N THR A 487 33.35 -1.34 -34.83
CA THR A 487 34.18 -2.37 -34.18
C THR A 487 35.64 -2.06 -34.46
N TYR A 488 36.47 -1.95 -33.43
CA TYR A 488 37.89 -1.64 -33.59
C TYR A 488 38.78 -2.86 -33.30
N ASP A 489 39.62 -3.24 -34.26
CA ASP A 489 40.68 -4.25 -34.07
C ASP A 489 42.01 -3.54 -33.83
N ALA A 490 42.38 -3.39 -32.55
CA ALA A 490 43.62 -2.71 -32.13
C ALA A 490 44.91 -3.37 -32.67
N LYS A 491 44.90 -4.69 -32.90
CA LYS A 491 46.08 -5.41 -33.43
C LYS A 491 46.31 -5.08 -34.91
N LYS A 492 45.22 -5.00 -35.68
CA LYS A 492 45.29 -4.69 -37.12
C LYS A 492 45.21 -3.19 -37.40
N LYS A 493 44.84 -2.36 -36.41
CA LYS A 493 44.53 -0.93 -36.56
C LYS A 493 43.44 -0.69 -37.62
N ILE A 494 42.44 -1.57 -37.64
CA ILE A 494 41.32 -1.52 -38.57
C ILE A 494 40.04 -1.25 -37.77
N ASN A 495 39.34 -0.18 -38.14
CA ASN A 495 37.99 0.09 -37.64
C ASN A 495 36.96 -0.23 -38.72
N ARG A 496 35.82 -0.81 -38.35
CA ARG A 496 34.73 -1.14 -39.28
C ARG A 496 33.42 -0.59 -38.78
N GLU A 497 32.65 0.01 -39.66
CA GLU A 497 31.26 0.37 -39.43
C GLU A 497 30.37 -0.66 -40.14
N VAL A 498 29.47 -1.29 -39.38
CA VAL A 498 28.48 -2.25 -39.88
C VAL A 498 27.10 -1.64 -39.74
N GLY A 499 26.44 -1.41 -40.89
CA GLY A 499 25.15 -0.75 -40.98
C GLY A 499 23.97 -1.70 -41.19
N PHE A 500 22.84 -1.36 -40.58
CA PHE A 500 21.55 -2.06 -40.59
C PHE A 500 20.45 -1.08 -41.00
N ASN A 501 19.36 -1.59 -41.60
CA ASN A 501 18.23 -0.75 -41.95
C ASN A 501 17.51 -0.26 -40.69
N TYR A 502 17.29 1.05 -40.56
CA TYR A 502 16.57 1.60 -39.40
C TYR A 502 15.11 1.15 -39.35
N ARG A 503 14.49 0.85 -40.50
CA ARG A 503 13.13 0.31 -40.56
C ARG A 503 13.04 -1.07 -39.91
N ASP A 504 14.08 -1.91 -40.02
CA ASP A 504 14.10 -3.24 -39.39
C ASP A 504 14.18 -3.12 -37.87
N TYR A 505 14.98 -2.17 -37.37
CA TYR A 505 14.97 -1.80 -35.96
C TYR A 505 13.59 -1.31 -35.50
N ARG A 506 12.95 -0.39 -36.25
CA ARG A 506 11.61 0.07 -35.92
C ARG A 506 10.58 -1.06 -35.94
N ALA A 507 10.71 -2.02 -36.87
CA ALA A 507 9.86 -3.21 -36.94
C ALA A 507 10.11 -4.17 -35.77
N TYR A 508 11.35 -4.26 -35.27
CA TYR A 508 11.68 -5.01 -34.06
C TYR A 508 10.99 -4.40 -32.83
N MET A 509 11.12 -3.09 -32.61
CA MET A 509 10.46 -2.37 -31.51
C MET A 509 8.93 -2.36 -31.65
N HIS A 510 8.41 -2.31 -32.88
CA HIS A 510 6.97 -2.35 -33.13
C HIS A 510 6.31 -3.61 -32.57
N LYS A 511 7.01 -4.76 -32.51
CA LYS A 511 6.44 -6.01 -31.99
C LYS A 511 6.09 -5.92 -30.50
N SER A 512 6.99 -5.39 -29.66
CA SER A 512 6.72 -5.18 -28.23
C SER A 512 5.69 -4.09 -28.03
N ALA A 513 5.89 -2.93 -28.67
CA ALA A 513 4.98 -1.80 -28.53
C ALA A 513 3.54 -2.15 -28.99
N LYS A 514 3.36 -2.97 -30.03
CA LYS A 514 2.04 -3.45 -30.45
C LYS A 514 1.37 -4.32 -29.39
N LEU A 515 2.13 -5.19 -28.72
CA LEU A 515 1.61 -6.02 -27.62
C LEU A 515 1.17 -5.14 -26.44
N GLU A 516 1.98 -4.15 -26.07
CA GLU A 516 1.64 -3.17 -25.03
C GLU A 516 0.37 -2.41 -25.36
N LEU A 517 0.18 -1.99 -26.61
CA LEU A 517 -1.05 -1.34 -27.07
C LEU A 517 -2.28 -2.25 -26.95
N ILE A 518 -2.15 -3.53 -27.27
CA ILE A 518 -3.24 -4.51 -27.12
C ILE A 518 -3.57 -4.69 -25.63
N ILE A 519 -2.55 -4.83 -24.77
CA ILE A 519 -2.73 -4.95 -23.31
C ILE A 519 -3.42 -3.69 -22.78
N LEU A 520 -2.97 -2.49 -23.17
CA LEU A 520 -3.59 -1.24 -22.78
C LEU A 520 -5.06 -1.22 -23.24
N ALA A 521 -5.37 -1.61 -24.48
CA ALA A 521 -6.75 -1.65 -24.97
C ALA A 521 -7.63 -2.62 -24.16
N ILE A 522 -7.13 -3.79 -23.79
CA ILE A 522 -7.84 -4.76 -22.94
C ILE A 522 -8.06 -4.18 -21.54
N VAL A 523 -7.02 -3.61 -20.93
CA VAL A 523 -7.11 -2.97 -19.61
C VAL A 523 -8.10 -1.81 -19.63
N MET A 524 -8.09 -0.99 -20.67
CA MET A 524 -9.05 0.09 -20.88
C MET A 524 -10.48 -0.42 -21.02
N PHE A 525 -10.69 -1.50 -21.77
CA PHE A 525 -12.00 -2.15 -21.91
C PHE A 525 -12.50 -2.69 -20.56
N VAL A 526 -11.63 -3.37 -19.81
CA VAL A 526 -11.96 -3.85 -18.47
C VAL A 526 -12.31 -2.69 -17.55
N LEU A 527 -11.52 -1.62 -17.52
CA LEU A 527 -11.71 -0.49 -16.59
C LEU A 527 -12.86 0.44 -16.92
N LEU A 528 -13.13 0.70 -18.21
CA LEU A 528 -14.17 1.64 -18.62
C LEU A 528 -15.53 0.96 -18.87
N ILE A 529 -15.54 -0.34 -19.14
CA ILE A 529 -16.77 -1.07 -19.47
C ILE A 529 -17.07 -2.15 -18.43
N ILE A 530 -16.19 -3.14 -18.27
CA ILE A 530 -16.49 -4.29 -17.38
C ILE A 530 -16.59 -3.86 -15.92
N PHE A 531 -15.63 -3.09 -15.43
CA PHE A 531 -15.54 -2.69 -14.04
C PHE A 531 -16.74 -1.83 -13.59
N PRO A 532 -17.17 -0.78 -14.32
CA PRO A 532 -18.39 -0.06 -13.99
C PRO A 532 -19.65 -0.92 -14.09
N LEU A 533 -19.75 -1.83 -15.07
CA LEU A 533 -20.90 -2.73 -15.19
C LEU A 533 -20.96 -3.73 -14.05
N PHE A 534 -19.82 -4.28 -13.66
CA PHE A 534 -19.67 -5.18 -12.51
C PHE A 534 -20.10 -4.48 -11.23
N PHE A 535 -19.53 -3.32 -10.90
CA PHE A 535 -19.92 -2.55 -9.71
C PHE A 535 -21.37 -2.07 -9.78
N ARG A 536 -21.88 -1.73 -10.97
CA ARG A 536 -23.29 -1.38 -11.12
C ARG A 536 -24.19 -2.56 -10.75
N SER A 537 -23.83 -3.77 -11.17
CA SER A 537 -24.61 -4.98 -10.86
C SER A 537 -24.41 -5.47 -9.42
N ALA A 538 -23.19 -5.41 -8.90
CA ALA A 538 -22.81 -5.97 -7.60
C ALA A 538 -23.10 -5.01 -6.43
N LEU A 539 -22.96 -3.70 -6.63
CA LEU A 539 -23.07 -2.71 -5.57
C LEU A 539 -24.26 -1.75 -5.80
N VAL A 540 -24.30 -1.07 -6.94
CA VAL A 540 -25.23 0.06 -7.15
C VAL A 540 -26.68 -0.42 -7.28
N ASN A 541 -26.95 -1.46 -8.07
CA ASN A 541 -28.30 -1.97 -8.26
C ASN A 541 -28.89 -2.59 -6.98
N PRO A 542 -28.16 -3.41 -6.20
CA PRO A 542 -28.65 -3.88 -4.89
C PRO A 542 -28.95 -2.74 -3.92
N LEU A 543 -28.08 -1.72 -3.83
CA LEU A 543 -28.33 -0.55 -3.01
C LEU A 543 -29.58 0.24 -3.44
N TYR A 544 -29.82 0.40 -4.75
CA TYR A 544 -31.05 1.00 -5.24
C TYR A 544 -32.29 0.15 -4.96
N ALA A 545 -32.19 -1.17 -5.07
CA ALA A 545 -33.29 -2.07 -4.75
C ALA A 545 -33.64 -2.01 -3.26
N LEU A 546 -32.63 -1.93 -2.39
CA LEU A 546 -32.79 -1.73 -0.96
C LEU A 546 -33.46 -0.38 -0.66
N LEU A 547 -32.94 0.71 -1.24
CA LEU A 547 -33.48 2.06 -1.07
C LEU A 547 -34.96 2.13 -1.51
N ALA A 548 -35.28 1.56 -2.68
CA ALA A 548 -36.65 1.49 -3.18
C ALA A 548 -37.54 0.60 -2.30
N GLY A 549 -36.98 -0.45 -1.70
CA GLY A 549 -37.64 -1.28 -0.71
C GLY A 549 -38.06 -0.47 0.51
N VAL A 550 -37.11 0.26 1.10
CA VAL A 550 -37.32 1.15 2.24
C VAL A 550 -38.39 2.21 1.93
N GLU A 551 -38.33 2.84 0.75
CA GLU A 551 -39.28 3.89 0.38
C GLU A 551 -40.72 3.37 0.24
N LYS A 552 -40.90 2.17 -0.32
CA LYS A 552 -42.24 1.54 -0.40
C LYS A 552 -42.79 1.12 0.97
N VAL A 553 -41.93 0.65 1.86
CA VAL A 553 -42.31 0.34 3.26
C VAL A 553 -42.75 1.61 3.99
N ASN A 554 -42.03 2.73 3.82
CA ASN A 554 -42.43 4.04 4.34
C ASN A 554 -43.78 4.54 3.77
N GLN A 555 -44.15 4.11 2.56
CA GLN A 555 -45.47 4.38 1.96
C GLN A 555 -46.57 3.40 2.42
N GLY A 556 -46.27 2.50 3.36
CA GLY A 556 -47.21 1.55 3.96
C GLY A 556 -47.38 0.23 3.21
N ASN A 557 -46.57 -0.03 2.17
CA ASN A 557 -46.54 -1.30 1.44
C ASN A 557 -45.53 -2.27 2.07
N LEU A 558 -46.05 -3.29 2.78
CA LEU A 558 -45.26 -4.28 3.52
C LEU A 558 -45.11 -5.62 2.78
N GLU A 559 -45.57 -5.72 1.53
CA GLU A 559 -45.40 -6.93 0.69
C GLU A 559 -44.17 -6.80 -0.23
N VAL A 560 -43.23 -5.94 0.16
CA VAL A 560 -42.04 -5.64 -0.65
C VAL A 560 -40.90 -6.54 -0.22
N GLU A 561 -40.29 -7.22 -1.18
CA GLU A 561 -39.13 -8.07 -0.98
C GLU A 561 -37.97 -7.59 -1.86
N VAL A 562 -36.79 -7.44 -1.25
CA VAL A 562 -35.57 -7.05 -1.95
C VAL A 562 -34.78 -8.32 -2.31
N PRO A 563 -34.55 -8.62 -3.59
CA PRO A 563 -33.88 -9.85 -3.99
C PRO A 563 -32.39 -9.86 -3.60
N ILE A 564 -31.95 -10.92 -2.91
CA ILE A 564 -30.54 -11.13 -2.54
C ILE A 564 -29.79 -11.66 -3.77
N LYS A 565 -28.84 -10.88 -4.30
CA LYS A 565 -28.08 -11.23 -5.52
C LYS A 565 -26.61 -11.58 -5.26
N VAL A 566 -26.08 -11.17 -4.10
CA VAL A 566 -24.67 -11.31 -3.73
C VAL A 566 -24.62 -11.75 -2.27
N ASN A 567 -23.69 -12.64 -1.92
CA ASN A 567 -23.49 -13.13 -0.54
C ASN A 567 -22.37 -12.34 0.15
N ASP A 568 -22.48 -11.02 0.13
CA ASP A 568 -21.55 -10.06 0.75
C ASP A 568 -22.30 -9.22 1.80
N GLU A 569 -21.67 -8.14 2.31
CA GLU A 569 -22.26 -7.25 3.31
C GLU A 569 -23.57 -6.61 2.82
N ILE A 570 -23.72 -6.38 1.51
CA ILE A 570 -24.94 -5.83 0.92
C ILE A 570 -26.03 -6.90 0.85
N GLY A 571 -25.66 -8.14 0.56
CA GLY A 571 -26.55 -9.31 0.66
C GLY A 571 -27.12 -9.48 2.07
N TYR A 572 -26.25 -9.44 3.07
CA TYR A 572 -26.63 -9.50 4.48
C TYR A 572 -27.56 -8.36 4.88
N LEU A 573 -27.31 -7.14 4.38
CA LEU A 573 -28.17 -5.99 4.63
C LEU A 573 -29.57 -6.16 3.99
N ALA A 574 -29.63 -6.73 2.78
CA ALA A 574 -30.90 -7.04 2.11
C ALA A 574 -31.69 -8.14 2.84
N GLU A 575 -31.00 -9.18 3.33
CA GLU A 575 -31.61 -10.23 4.15
C GLU A 575 -32.17 -9.66 5.46
N SER A 576 -31.37 -8.86 6.17
CA SER A 576 -31.77 -8.19 7.40
C SER A 576 -32.98 -7.26 7.17
N PHE A 577 -32.98 -6.52 6.05
CA PHE A 577 -34.10 -5.66 5.66
C PHE A 577 -35.38 -6.47 5.41
N ASN A 578 -35.31 -7.56 4.64
CA ASN A 578 -36.47 -8.42 4.38
C ASN A 578 -37.01 -9.05 5.67
N GLY A 579 -36.13 -9.49 6.58
CA GLY A 579 -36.52 -9.99 7.89
C GLY A 579 -37.28 -8.95 8.71
N MET A 580 -36.83 -7.70 8.70
CA MET A 580 -37.53 -6.59 9.35
C MET A 580 -38.90 -6.33 8.71
N VAL A 581 -39.00 -6.28 7.37
CA VAL A 581 -40.29 -6.05 6.67
C VAL A 581 -41.29 -7.17 6.96
N SER A 582 -40.86 -8.44 6.96
CA SER A 582 -41.72 -9.54 7.36
C SER A 582 -42.21 -9.36 8.80
N SER A 583 -41.31 -9.04 9.74
CA SER A 583 -41.68 -8.81 11.14
C SER A 583 -42.74 -7.71 11.29
N ILE A 584 -42.63 -6.62 10.53
CA ILE A 584 -43.61 -5.52 10.55
C ILE A 584 -44.95 -5.95 9.92
N ARG A 585 -44.92 -6.70 8.81
CA ARG A 585 -46.12 -7.23 8.16
C ARG A 585 -46.86 -8.18 9.10
N ASP A 586 -46.14 -9.06 9.76
CA ASP A 586 -46.68 -10.08 10.64
C ASP A 586 -47.28 -9.42 11.89
N ALA A 587 -46.61 -8.40 12.46
CA ALA A 587 -47.16 -7.58 13.53
C ALA A 587 -48.43 -6.81 13.12
N ARG A 588 -48.51 -6.31 11.88
CA ARG A 588 -49.71 -5.62 11.37
C ARG A 588 -50.86 -6.59 11.10
N ARG A 589 -50.56 -7.78 10.57
CA ARG A 589 -51.55 -8.86 10.40
C ARG A 589 -52.09 -9.25 11.76
N GLU A 590 -51.23 -9.52 12.75
CA GLU A 590 -51.65 -9.76 14.13
C GLU A 590 -52.59 -8.66 14.65
N LEU A 591 -52.21 -7.37 14.54
CA LEU A 591 -53.05 -6.26 15.00
C LEU A 591 -54.44 -6.22 14.35
N GLN A 592 -54.55 -6.64 13.09
CA GLN A 592 -55.83 -6.70 12.37
C GLN A 592 -56.64 -7.96 12.75
N ASP A 593 -55.95 -9.07 12.94
CA ASP A 593 -56.48 -10.33 13.46
C ASP A 593 -56.94 -10.22 14.92
N TYR A 594 -56.41 -9.24 15.66
CA TYR A 594 -56.82 -8.83 17.00
C TYR A 594 -58.13 -8.04 17.03
N ALA A 595 -58.38 -7.23 16.01
CA ALA A 595 -59.58 -6.40 15.91
C ALA A 595 -60.83 -7.25 15.60
N GLU A 596 -60.67 -8.41 14.95
CA GLU A 596 -61.78 -9.28 14.54
C GLU A 596 -62.10 -10.43 15.53
N ASN A 597 -61.21 -10.75 16.49
CA ASN A 597 -61.40 -11.86 17.45
C ASN A 597 -61.19 -11.43 18.91
N LEU A 598 -61.90 -10.36 19.31
CA LEU A 598 -61.68 -9.61 20.54
C LEU A 598 -61.82 -10.42 21.85
N GLU A 599 -62.56 -11.53 21.87
CA GLU A 599 -62.77 -12.33 23.10
C GLU A 599 -61.92 -13.60 23.19
N GLU A 600 -61.47 -14.17 22.07
CA GLU A 600 -60.68 -15.40 22.07
C GLU A 600 -59.16 -15.11 22.14
N LYS A 601 -58.70 -14.01 21.51
CA LYS A 601 -57.28 -13.61 21.47
C LYS A 601 -56.76 -12.97 22.76
N VAL A 602 -57.60 -12.43 23.64
CA VAL A 602 -57.16 -11.91 24.95
C VAL A 602 -56.55 -13.03 25.79
N LYS A 603 -57.05 -14.26 25.65
CA LYS A 603 -56.53 -15.42 26.38
C LYS A 603 -55.24 -15.99 25.75
N GLU A 604 -55.09 -15.84 24.43
CA GLU A 604 -53.95 -16.39 23.68
C GLU A 604 -52.74 -15.43 23.68
N ARG A 605 -52.96 -14.13 23.62
CA ARG A 605 -51.86 -13.15 23.68
C ARG A 605 -51.35 -12.81 25.06
N THR A 606 -52.10 -13.15 26.10
CA THR A 606 -51.53 -13.23 27.45
C THR A 606 -50.50 -14.37 27.54
N LYS A 607 -50.62 -15.40 26.70
CA LYS A 607 -49.68 -16.52 26.62
C LYS A 607 -48.49 -16.23 25.68
N GLU A 608 -48.72 -15.59 24.54
CA GLU A 608 -47.65 -15.25 23.59
C GLU A 608 -46.73 -14.12 24.09
N LEU A 609 -47.28 -13.14 24.81
CA LEU A 609 -46.46 -12.11 25.48
C LEU A 609 -45.59 -12.73 26.58
N GLN A 610 -46.09 -13.78 27.25
CA GLN A 610 -45.33 -14.55 28.23
C GLN A 610 -44.19 -15.33 27.54
N GLU A 611 -44.45 -15.95 26.39
CA GLU A 611 -43.44 -16.72 25.64
C GLU A 611 -42.30 -15.83 25.10
N LYS A 612 -42.59 -14.63 24.60
CA LYS A 612 -41.57 -13.66 24.15
C LYS A 612 -40.82 -13.02 25.31
N MET A 613 -41.49 -12.76 26.43
CA MET A 613 -40.82 -12.34 27.67
C MET A 613 -39.88 -13.44 28.19
N ASP A 614 -40.30 -14.70 28.11
CA ASP A 614 -39.46 -15.84 28.49
C ASP A 614 -38.25 -15.99 27.55
N GLU A 615 -38.39 -15.71 26.25
CA GLU A 615 -37.29 -15.74 25.28
C GLU A 615 -36.28 -14.60 25.51
N ILE A 616 -36.75 -13.35 25.66
CA ILE A 616 -35.89 -12.21 26.00
C ILE A 616 -35.24 -12.41 27.36
N HIS A 617 -35.97 -12.96 28.34
CA HIS A 617 -35.42 -13.28 29.65
C HIS A 617 -34.36 -14.38 29.55
N ARG A 618 -34.55 -15.42 28.74
CA ARG A 618 -33.52 -16.46 28.49
C ARG A 618 -32.27 -15.90 27.81
N LEU A 619 -32.42 -15.07 26.79
CA LEU A 619 -31.28 -14.44 26.10
C LEU A 619 -30.53 -13.49 27.03
N LYS A 620 -31.26 -12.70 27.84
CA LYS A 620 -30.67 -11.85 28.87
C LYS A 620 -29.93 -12.68 29.93
N VAL A 621 -30.53 -13.78 30.42
CA VAL A 621 -29.88 -14.70 31.37
C VAL A 621 -28.63 -15.33 30.75
N GLN A 622 -28.65 -15.67 29.46
CA GLN A 622 -27.46 -16.18 28.77
C GLN A 622 -26.35 -15.12 28.67
N GLN A 623 -26.70 -13.90 28.27
CA GLN A 623 -25.76 -12.78 28.18
C GLN A 623 -25.20 -12.38 29.55
N ASP A 624 -26.04 -12.29 30.59
CA ASP A 624 -25.63 -12.03 31.97
C ASP A 624 -24.76 -13.19 32.50
N GLY A 625 -24.97 -14.42 32.02
CA GLY A 625 -24.09 -15.56 32.27
C GLY A 625 -22.71 -15.43 31.63
N ASP A 626 -22.63 -14.95 30.39
CA ASP A 626 -21.37 -14.70 29.69
C ASP A 626 -20.60 -13.52 30.34
N TYR A 627 -21.32 -12.48 30.76
CA TYR A 627 -20.75 -11.37 31.53
C TYR A 627 -20.24 -11.85 32.89
N PHE A 628 -21.01 -12.69 33.58
CA PHE A 628 -20.59 -13.29 34.85
C PHE A 628 -19.30 -14.11 34.67
N LEU A 629 -19.24 -14.98 33.66
CA LEU A 629 -18.05 -15.78 33.37
C LEU A 629 -16.83 -14.89 33.07
N THR A 630 -17.01 -13.84 32.27
CA THR A 630 -15.91 -12.91 31.95
C THR A 630 -15.44 -12.17 33.20
N SER A 631 -16.36 -11.72 34.06
CA SER A 631 -16.01 -11.08 35.34
C SER A 631 -15.26 -12.03 36.28
N LEU A 632 -15.60 -13.33 36.30
CA LEU A 632 -14.89 -14.35 37.08
C LEU A 632 -13.46 -14.60 36.58
N LEU A 633 -13.20 -14.38 35.29
CA LEU A 633 -11.86 -14.49 34.72
C LEU A 633 -11.03 -13.22 34.95
N ALA A 634 -11.67 -12.05 34.91
CA ALA A 634 -11.00 -10.76 35.07
C ALA A 634 -10.65 -10.43 36.53
N LYS A 635 -11.59 -10.58 37.47
CA LYS A 635 -11.40 -10.18 38.88
C LYS A 635 -10.14 -10.77 39.55
N PRO A 636 -9.78 -12.06 39.38
CA PRO A 636 -8.56 -12.63 39.96
C PRO A 636 -7.26 -11.98 39.44
N LEU A 637 -7.31 -11.29 38.30
CA LEU A 637 -6.16 -10.62 37.71
C LEU A 637 -5.93 -9.22 38.32
N PHE A 638 -6.94 -8.65 39.00
CA PHE A 638 -6.90 -7.37 39.69
C PHE A 638 -6.53 -7.60 41.16
N PHE A 639 -5.26 -7.83 41.46
CA PHE A 639 -4.84 -8.16 42.83
C PHE A 639 -3.79 -7.18 43.35
N ASN A 640 -3.89 -6.93 44.66
CA ASN A 640 -2.92 -6.19 45.42
C ASN A 640 -1.94 -7.18 46.07
N ALA A 641 -0.79 -7.45 45.43
CA ALA A 641 0.25 -8.29 46.01
C ALA A 641 1.38 -7.51 46.69
N ASN A 642 1.17 -6.24 47.01
CA ASN A 642 2.15 -5.49 47.77
C ASN A 642 2.25 -6.00 49.22
N LYS A 643 3.45 -6.35 49.65
CA LYS A 643 3.84 -6.82 50.98
C LYS A 643 4.95 -5.96 51.61
N SER A 644 5.14 -4.73 51.13
CA SER A 644 6.14 -3.80 51.69
C SER A 644 5.68 -3.25 53.04
N ASP A 645 6.59 -3.17 54.01
CA ASP A 645 6.33 -2.53 55.30
C ASP A 645 6.39 -0.99 55.21
N ASN A 646 7.10 -0.45 54.20
CA ASN A 646 7.32 0.98 54.03
C ASN A 646 6.37 1.62 53.01
N ILE A 647 5.80 0.84 52.11
CA ILE A 647 4.90 1.31 51.06
C ILE A 647 3.55 0.62 51.24
N ARG A 648 2.51 1.40 51.51
CA ARG A 648 1.14 0.90 51.58
C ARG A 648 0.44 1.19 50.26
N CYS A 649 -0.19 0.17 49.67
CA CYS A 649 -1.02 0.33 48.48
C CYS A 649 -2.46 -0.07 48.76
N ASP A 650 -3.41 0.71 48.25
CA ASP A 650 -4.84 0.40 48.29
C ASP A 650 -5.47 0.82 46.96
N PHE A 651 -6.47 0.10 46.48
CA PHE A 651 -7.16 0.47 45.25
C PHE A 651 -8.58 -0.07 45.19
N PHE A 652 -9.42 0.61 44.41
CA PHE A 652 -10.69 0.07 43.95
C PHE A 652 -10.75 0.12 42.42
N VAL A 653 -11.58 -0.75 41.86
CA VAL A 653 -11.94 -0.77 40.44
C VAL A 653 -13.44 -1.01 40.39
N HIS A 654 -14.20 -0.04 39.91
CA HIS A 654 -15.65 -0.15 39.73
C HIS A 654 -15.98 0.01 38.27
N GLN A 655 -16.47 -1.08 37.68
CA GLN A 655 -16.79 -1.11 36.27
C GLN A 655 -18.22 -0.59 36.04
N LYS A 656 -18.42 0.17 34.96
CA LYS A 656 -19.66 0.86 34.61
C LYS A 656 -20.81 -0.11 34.35
N LYS A 657 -20.54 -1.27 33.73
CA LYS A 657 -21.57 -2.25 33.42
C LYS A 657 -21.79 -3.20 34.60
N THR A 658 -22.86 -2.98 35.36
CA THR A 658 -23.32 -3.89 36.41
C THR A 658 -24.43 -4.82 35.91
N PHE A 659 -24.47 -6.04 36.44
CA PHE A 659 -25.46 -7.07 36.11
C PHE A 659 -25.67 -8.01 37.31
N GLU A 660 -26.79 -8.74 37.30
CA GLU A 660 -27.11 -9.73 38.31
C GLU A 660 -27.36 -11.08 37.64
N PHE A 661 -26.63 -12.11 38.08
CA PHE A 661 -26.78 -13.47 37.55
C PHE A 661 -26.85 -14.47 38.71
N ARG A 662 -27.98 -15.18 38.83
CA ARG A 662 -28.23 -16.18 39.89
C ARG A 662 -28.00 -15.64 41.32
N ASN A 663 -28.57 -14.48 41.64
CA ASN A 663 -28.42 -13.75 42.91
C ASN A 663 -26.97 -13.35 43.25
N LYS A 664 -26.10 -13.26 42.24
CA LYS A 664 -24.76 -12.71 42.38
C LYS A 664 -24.67 -11.45 41.53
N THR A 665 -24.22 -10.37 42.14
CA THR A 665 -23.89 -9.10 41.50
C THR A 665 -22.51 -9.21 40.87
N GLY A 666 -22.39 -8.70 39.64
CA GLY A 666 -21.14 -8.65 38.90
C GLY A 666 -21.02 -7.35 38.13
N ASP A 667 -19.79 -6.97 37.84
CA ASP A 667 -19.42 -5.77 37.10
C ASP A 667 -18.35 -6.12 36.06
N LEU A 668 -18.33 -5.39 34.94
CA LEU A 668 -17.52 -5.70 33.76
C LEU A 668 -17.09 -4.42 33.02
N GLY A 669 -15.79 -4.25 32.76
CA GLY A 669 -15.25 -3.07 32.07
C GLY A 669 -13.73 -3.12 31.84
N GLY A 670 -13.16 -1.99 31.39
CA GLY A 670 -11.81 -1.83 30.88
C GLY A 670 -10.74 -1.45 31.91
N ASP A 671 -11.12 -1.02 33.10
CA ASP A 671 -10.19 -0.58 34.14
C ASP A 671 -9.45 -1.74 34.81
N ILE A 672 -8.18 -1.52 35.17
CA ILE A 672 -7.35 -2.50 35.85
C ILE A 672 -6.35 -1.85 36.83
N CYS A 673 -6.22 -2.45 38.01
CA CYS A 673 -5.21 -2.13 39.01
C CYS A 673 -4.42 -3.38 39.38
N ILE A 674 -3.08 -3.26 39.42
CA ILE A 674 -2.19 -4.36 39.83
C ILE A 674 -1.09 -3.78 40.71
N THR A 675 -0.75 -4.50 41.79
CA THR A 675 0.47 -4.23 42.56
C THR A 675 1.27 -5.51 42.77
N GLY A 676 2.58 -5.38 42.96
CA GLY A 676 3.45 -6.51 43.29
C GLY A 676 4.80 -6.08 43.84
N ASN A 677 5.59 -7.03 44.34
CA ASN A 677 6.94 -6.74 44.81
C ASN A 677 8.01 -7.45 43.98
N LEU A 678 9.12 -6.75 43.75
CA LEU A 678 10.26 -7.20 42.95
C LEU A 678 11.55 -7.05 43.74
N LYS A 679 12.56 -7.84 43.35
CA LYS A 679 13.93 -7.74 43.85
C LYS A 679 14.88 -7.55 42.67
N LEU A 680 15.44 -6.35 42.54
CA LEU A 680 16.37 -6.02 41.46
C LEU A 680 17.78 -5.81 42.00
N GLY A 681 18.78 -6.29 41.27
CA GLY A 681 20.20 -6.24 41.64
C GLY A 681 20.89 -7.59 41.59
N LYS A 682 22.03 -7.72 42.28
CA LYS A 682 22.79 -8.96 42.34
C LYS A 682 22.31 -9.83 43.51
N PRO A 683 22.49 -11.17 43.48
CA PRO A 683 22.10 -12.03 44.59
C PRO A 683 22.63 -11.59 45.96
N ASP A 684 23.84 -11.02 45.98
CA ASP A 684 24.52 -10.54 47.19
C ASP A 684 24.25 -9.05 47.53
N ASP A 685 23.59 -8.31 46.62
CA ASP A 685 23.31 -6.87 46.74
C ASP A 685 22.09 -6.51 45.88
N PHE A 686 20.90 -6.76 46.44
CA PHE A 686 19.62 -6.46 45.79
C PHE A 686 18.81 -5.46 46.60
N ARG A 687 17.98 -4.69 45.92
CA ARG A 687 17.00 -3.79 46.54
C ARG A 687 15.58 -4.28 46.28
N ARG A 688 14.68 -3.94 47.19
CA ARG A 688 13.25 -4.26 47.10
C ARG A 688 12.51 -3.12 46.45
N TYR A 689 11.60 -3.49 45.56
CA TYR A 689 10.77 -2.55 44.85
C TYR A 689 9.31 -2.97 44.91
N THR A 690 8.43 -1.99 44.98
CA THR A 690 6.99 -2.14 44.84
C THR A 690 6.58 -1.65 43.46
N MET A 691 6.03 -2.55 42.65
CA MET A 691 5.44 -2.23 41.36
C MET A 691 3.97 -1.91 41.54
N VAL A 692 3.52 -0.82 40.92
CA VAL A 692 2.11 -0.46 40.85
C VAL A 692 1.74 -0.13 39.40
N MET A 693 0.51 -0.48 39.05
CA MET A 693 -0.05 -0.19 37.74
C MET A 693 -1.53 0.18 37.88
N ASN A 694 -1.91 1.25 37.20
CA ASN A 694 -3.30 1.58 36.90
C ASN A 694 -3.42 1.76 35.39
N GLY A 695 -4.49 1.24 34.79
CA GLY A 695 -4.70 1.33 33.35
C GLY A 695 -6.16 1.16 32.97
N ASP A 696 -6.47 1.64 31.77
CA ASP A 696 -7.81 1.64 31.17
C ASP A 696 -7.73 1.19 29.71
N ALA A 697 -8.40 0.07 29.43
CA ALA A 697 -8.51 -0.51 28.11
C ALA A 697 -9.66 0.11 27.30
N MET A 698 -9.40 0.43 26.03
CA MET A 698 -10.39 1.02 25.14
C MET A 698 -11.71 0.20 25.05
N GLY A 699 -12.79 0.80 25.55
CA GLY A 699 -14.17 0.31 25.45
C GLY A 699 -14.82 0.09 26.82
N LYS A 700 -16.16 0.17 26.93
CA LYS A 700 -16.86 0.22 28.25
C LYS A 700 -17.52 -1.08 28.74
N SER A 701 -17.49 -2.14 27.94
CA SER A 701 -18.19 -3.39 28.26
C SER A 701 -17.34 -4.58 27.85
N MET A 702 -17.87 -5.55 27.09
CA MET A 702 -17.13 -6.76 26.70
C MET A 702 -15.80 -6.47 25.99
N GLN A 703 -15.71 -5.39 25.19
CA GLN A 703 -14.45 -4.99 24.54
C GLN A 703 -13.40 -4.49 25.55
N GLY A 704 -13.80 -3.62 26.48
CA GLY A 704 -12.94 -3.13 27.56
C GLY A 704 -12.48 -4.28 28.46
N ALA A 705 -13.42 -5.15 28.87
CA ALA A 705 -13.12 -6.33 29.66
C ALA A 705 -12.18 -7.32 28.96
N GLY A 706 -12.26 -7.42 27.63
CA GLY A 706 -11.29 -8.17 26.85
C GLY A 706 -9.88 -7.59 26.95
N GLY A 707 -9.76 -6.26 26.89
CA GLY A 707 -8.47 -5.56 27.01
C GLY A 707 -7.88 -5.60 28.43
N SER A 708 -8.70 -5.40 29.46
CA SER A 708 -8.25 -5.50 30.86
C SER A 708 -7.83 -6.94 31.21
N LEU A 709 -8.53 -7.96 30.69
CA LEU A 709 -8.14 -9.36 30.85
C LEU A 709 -6.79 -9.66 30.18
N VAL A 710 -6.57 -9.21 28.94
CA VAL A 710 -5.29 -9.39 28.24
C VAL A 710 -4.16 -8.70 29.01
N MET A 711 -4.37 -7.44 29.42
CA MET A 711 -3.39 -6.70 30.21
C MET A 711 -3.07 -7.40 31.53
N GLY A 712 -4.09 -7.85 32.25
CA GLY A 712 -3.94 -8.59 33.50
C GLY A 712 -3.13 -9.86 33.34
N VAL A 713 -3.42 -10.68 32.33
CA VAL A 713 -2.65 -11.91 32.06
C VAL A 713 -1.19 -11.60 31.74
N VAL A 714 -0.93 -10.60 30.89
CA VAL A 714 0.44 -10.23 30.48
C VAL A 714 1.24 -9.71 31.69
N MET A 715 0.70 -8.74 32.42
CA MET A 715 1.37 -8.16 33.58
C MET A 715 1.60 -9.17 34.68
N ASN A 716 0.63 -10.04 34.94
CA ASN A 716 0.78 -11.08 35.96
C ASN A 716 1.81 -12.13 35.56
N SER A 717 1.90 -12.44 34.27
CA SER A 717 2.99 -13.28 33.76
C SER A 717 4.34 -12.60 33.93
N ILE A 718 4.46 -11.31 33.61
CA ILE A 718 5.71 -10.55 33.78
C ILE A 718 6.12 -10.53 35.26
N VAL A 719 5.19 -10.22 36.18
CA VAL A 719 5.43 -10.19 37.62
C VAL A 719 5.79 -11.57 38.14
N ALA A 720 5.05 -12.62 37.76
CA ALA A 720 5.32 -13.99 38.19
C ALA A 720 6.69 -14.48 37.71
N ARG A 721 7.10 -14.16 36.46
CA ARG A 721 8.45 -14.51 35.95
C ARG A 721 9.56 -13.69 36.62
N SER A 722 9.23 -12.49 37.07
CA SER A 722 10.15 -11.55 37.71
C SER A 722 10.35 -11.84 39.20
N ALA A 723 9.29 -12.24 39.92
CA ALA A 723 9.27 -12.46 41.37
C ALA A 723 9.14 -13.93 41.80
N GLY A 724 8.79 -14.85 40.88
CA GLY A 724 8.55 -16.26 41.17
C GLY A 724 9.75 -16.94 41.84
N ASN A 725 9.47 -17.86 42.77
CA ASN A 725 10.48 -18.60 43.54
C ASN A 725 11.50 -17.70 44.29
N LYS A 726 11.09 -16.50 44.74
CA LYS A 726 11.96 -15.53 45.45
C LYS A 726 13.19 -15.08 44.63
N ARG A 727 13.08 -15.12 43.30
CA ARG A 727 14.14 -14.75 42.36
C ARG A 727 14.61 -13.30 42.57
N ILE A 728 15.91 -13.09 42.36
CA ILE A 728 16.53 -11.76 42.28
C ILE A 728 16.90 -11.54 40.82
N LEU A 729 16.42 -10.46 40.22
CA LEU A 729 16.69 -10.12 38.83
C LEU A 729 17.89 -9.19 38.75
N ASN A 730 18.93 -9.61 38.02
CA ASN A 730 20.09 -8.77 37.73
C ASN A 730 19.78 -7.78 36.61
N ARG A 731 18.95 -6.77 36.92
CA ARG A 731 18.46 -5.69 36.05
C ARG A 731 18.37 -4.39 36.83
N THR A 732 18.43 -3.25 36.16
CA THR A 732 18.06 -1.95 36.79
C THR A 732 16.54 -1.70 36.70
N PRO A 733 15.99 -0.79 37.53
CA PRO A 733 14.60 -0.34 37.42
C PRO A 733 14.22 0.14 36.01
N GLU A 734 15.11 0.90 35.36
CA GLU A 734 14.90 1.44 34.01
C GLU A 734 14.89 0.32 32.96
N GLU A 735 15.82 -0.63 33.04
CA GLU A 735 15.85 -1.79 32.14
C GLU A 735 14.56 -2.62 32.28
N TRP A 736 14.12 -2.87 33.52
CA TRP A 736 12.92 -3.66 33.75
C TRP A 736 11.65 -2.98 33.22
N LEU A 737 11.50 -1.67 33.44
CA LEU A 737 10.36 -0.91 32.89
C LEU A 737 10.39 -0.82 31.36
N THR A 738 11.58 -0.78 30.76
CA THR A 738 11.74 -0.83 29.30
C THR A 738 11.28 -2.17 28.74
N ASP A 739 11.73 -3.29 29.35
CA ASP A 739 11.30 -4.64 28.98
C ASP A 739 9.76 -4.79 29.09
N VAL A 740 9.17 -4.25 30.17
CA VAL A 740 7.70 -4.25 30.38
C VAL A 740 6.99 -3.48 29.26
N TYR A 741 7.44 -2.26 28.96
CA TYR A 741 6.85 -1.45 27.91
C TYR A 741 6.91 -2.16 26.55
N GLU A 742 8.06 -2.71 26.17
CA GLU A 742 8.23 -3.40 24.89
C GLU A 742 7.32 -4.63 24.78
N GLU A 743 7.25 -5.46 25.83
CA GLU A 743 6.43 -6.68 25.85
C GLU A 743 4.94 -6.35 25.76
N VAL A 744 4.46 -5.41 26.59
CA VAL A 744 3.04 -5.01 26.61
C VAL A 744 2.67 -4.30 25.32
N ASN A 745 3.48 -3.35 24.85
CA ASN A 745 3.21 -2.63 23.60
C ASN A 745 3.19 -3.58 22.39
N ALA A 746 4.08 -4.59 22.34
CA ALA A 746 4.07 -5.59 21.27
C ALA A 746 2.80 -6.43 21.26
N VAL A 747 2.29 -6.85 22.43
CA VAL A 747 1.01 -7.56 22.53
C VAL A 747 -0.12 -6.69 22.01
N PHE A 748 -0.20 -5.42 22.45
CA PHE A 748 -1.29 -4.54 22.02
C PHE A 748 -1.19 -4.12 20.55
N LYS A 749 0.02 -4.00 19.99
CA LYS A 749 0.23 -3.77 18.54
C LYS A 749 -0.31 -4.90 17.67
N SER A 750 -0.36 -6.14 18.18
CA SER A 750 -0.92 -7.27 17.44
C SER A 750 -2.42 -7.09 17.12
N PHE A 751 -3.15 -6.28 17.90
CA PHE A 751 -4.55 -5.93 17.62
C PHE A 751 -4.72 -4.89 16.50
N SER A 752 -3.63 -4.38 15.90
CA SER A 752 -3.67 -3.46 14.75
C SER A 752 -4.55 -2.23 14.96
N GLY A 753 -4.54 -1.66 16.18
CA GLY A 753 -5.34 -0.51 16.56
C GLY A 753 -6.82 -0.79 16.90
N THR A 754 -7.28 -2.04 16.83
CA THR A 754 -8.66 -2.39 17.24
C THR A 754 -8.84 -2.41 18.77
N MET A 755 -7.74 -2.54 19.51
CA MET A 755 -7.68 -2.49 20.96
C MET A 755 -6.38 -1.78 21.37
N VAL A 756 -6.50 -0.79 22.22
CA VAL A 756 -5.39 -0.02 22.80
C VAL A 756 -5.67 0.18 24.29
N ILE A 757 -4.63 0.46 25.07
CA ILE A 757 -4.75 0.64 26.52
C ILE A 757 -3.91 1.82 26.97
N SER A 758 -4.51 2.68 27.79
CA SER A 758 -3.78 3.68 28.55
C SER A 758 -3.30 3.05 29.85
N ALA A 759 -2.07 3.34 30.29
CA ALA A 759 -1.58 2.83 31.57
C ALA A 759 -0.44 3.66 32.13
N THR A 760 -0.39 3.73 33.45
CA THR A 760 0.77 4.20 34.21
C THR A 760 1.36 3.04 34.99
N VAL A 761 2.65 2.77 34.78
CA VAL A 761 3.39 1.70 35.48
C VAL A 761 4.55 2.32 36.23
N MET A 762 4.61 2.07 37.54
CA MET A 762 5.64 2.60 38.42
C MET A 762 6.36 1.51 39.19
N LEU A 763 7.64 1.74 39.45
CA LEU A 763 8.49 0.92 40.29
C LEU A 763 9.10 1.80 41.38
N ILE A 764 8.76 1.51 42.63
CA ILE A 764 9.09 2.35 43.79
C ILE A 764 10.05 1.58 44.69
N GLU A 765 11.20 2.15 44.99
CA GLU A 765 12.17 1.53 45.90
C GLU A 765 11.71 1.64 47.36
N ASP A 766 11.56 0.50 48.03
CA ASP A 766 10.94 0.37 49.36
C ASP A 766 11.61 1.20 50.46
N GLU A 767 12.93 1.42 50.40
CA GLU A 767 13.66 2.13 51.45
C GLU A 767 13.75 3.64 51.19
N SER A 768 13.98 4.04 49.95
CA SER A 768 14.29 5.44 49.60
C SER A 768 13.07 6.22 49.13
N GLY A 769 12.03 5.55 48.62
CA GLY A 769 10.89 6.20 47.96
C GLY A 769 11.21 6.71 46.55
N LYS A 770 12.41 6.43 46.03
CA LYS A 770 12.75 6.75 44.65
C LYS A 770 11.88 5.92 43.71
N THR A 771 11.24 6.60 42.77
CA THR A 771 10.23 6.05 41.87
C THR A 771 10.71 6.18 40.44
N TRP A 772 10.58 5.10 39.67
CA TRP A 772 10.78 5.07 38.23
C TRP A 772 9.45 4.73 37.58
N TYR A 773 9.06 5.43 36.52
CA TYR A 773 7.77 5.19 35.89
C TYR A 773 7.73 5.57 34.42
N PHE A 774 6.70 5.09 33.74
CA PHE A 774 6.24 5.67 32.49
C PHE A 774 4.71 5.79 32.52
N ASN A 775 4.18 6.78 31.81
CA ASN A 775 2.75 7.00 31.64
C ASN A 775 2.45 7.01 30.13
N ALA A 776 1.64 6.06 29.67
CA ALA A 776 1.25 5.89 28.28
C ALA A 776 -0.18 6.45 28.06
N GLU A 777 -0.27 7.77 27.86
CA GLU A 777 -1.54 8.50 27.63
C GLU A 777 -2.65 8.17 28.65
N HIS A 778 -2.27 7.96 29.90
CA HIS A 778 -3.15 7.75 31.02
C HIS A 778 -3.24 9.05 31.85
N PRO A 779 -4.35 9.32 32.60
CA PRO A 779 -4.48 10.56 33.34
C PRO A 779 -3.30 10.82 34.29
N TYR A 780 -2.99 12.10 34.51
CA TYR A 780 -1.86 12.51 35.33
C TYR A 780 -1.93 11.95 36.76
N SER A 781 -0.77 11.54 37.26
CA SER A 781 -0.61 10.98 38.60
C SER A 781 -0.60 12.12 39.62
N ILE A 782 -1.35 11.95 40.71
CA ILE A 782 -1.61 13.01 41.69
C ILE A 782 -0.74 12.78 42.93
N LEU A 783 0.11 13.75 43.26
CA LEU A 783 0.82 13.83 44.53
C LEU A 783 -0.02 14.61 45.53
N TYR A 784 -0.32 13.98 46.67
CA TYR A 784 -0.90 14.62 47.84
C TYR A 784 0.18 14.75 48.93
N ARG A 785 0.54 15.99 49.27
CA ARG A 785 1.58 16.32 50.25
C ARG A 785 1.14 17.52 51.09
N ASP A 786 1.25 17.40 52.41
CA ASP A 786 0.98 18.48 53.36
C ASP A 786 -0.40 19.17 53.17
N GLY A 787 -1.43 18.40 52.82
CA GLY A 787 -2.77 18.94 52.60
C GLY A 787 -3.02 19.55 51.22
N LYS A 788 -2.11 19.37 50.25
CA LYS A 788 -2.23 19.90 48.89
C LYS A 788 -2.06 18.82 47.83
N ALA A 789 -2.88 18.89 46.79
CA ALA A 789 -2.81 18.00 45.64
C ALA A 789 -2.18 18.70 44.42
N SER A 790 -1.29 18.00 43.71
CA SER A 790 -0.68 18.47 42.46
C SER A 790 -0.32 17.30 41.54
N PHE A 791 -0.30 17.52 40.23
CA PHE A 791 0.19 16.53 39.27
C PHE A 791 1.72 16.41 39.32
N ILE A 792 2.26 15.20 39.11
CA ILE A 792 3.73 14.99 39.01
C ILE A 792 4.24 15.13 37.56
N GLU A 793 3.38 14.95 36.57
CA GLU A 793 3.67 15.13 35.16
C GLU A 793 3.36 16.57 34.69
N GLU A 794 4.22 17.13 33.82
CA GLU A 794 3.95 18.38 33.11
C GLU A 794 3.37 18.14 31.70
N GLU A 795 3.78 17.05 31.04
CA GLU A 795 3.32 16.61 29.72
C GLU A 795 3.41 15.09 29.57
N LEU A 796 2.49 14.46 28.82
CA LEU A 796 2.57 13.05 28.44
C LEU A 796 3.37 12.89 27.14
N LYS A 797 4.50 12.17 27.21
CA LYS A 797 5.42 11.97 26.06
C LYS A 797 5.21 10.66 25.30
N LEU A 798 4.35 9.77 25.79
CA LEU A 798 4.19 8.41 25.28
C LEU A 798 2.72 8.16 24.90
N ARG A 799 2.48 7.68 23.68
CA ARG A 799 1.14 7.30 23.19
C ARG A 799 0.60 6.06 23.91
N LYS A 800 -0.73 5.85 23.87
CA LYS A 800 -1.37 4.61 24.39
C LYS A 800 -0.69 3.36 23.83
N LEU A 801 -0.58 2.33 24.66
CA LEU A 801 0.04 1.05 24.30
C LEU A 801 -0.79 0.38 23.18
N GLY A 802 -0.10 -0.08 22.14
CA GLY A 802 -0.70 -0.59 20.90
C GLY A 802 -0.58 0.36 19.70
N LEU A 803 -0.15 1.62 19.93
CA LEU A 803 0.11 2.61 18.87
C LEU A 803 1.61 2.88 18.70
N ASP A 804 1.99 3.40 17.53
CA ASP A 804 3.33 3.92 17.31
C ASP A 804 3.48 5.31 17.94
N SER A 805 4.56 5.50 18.71
CA SER A 805 4.89 6.78 19.34
C SER A 805 5.87 7.57 18.48
N GLU A 806 5.62 8.88 18.32
CA GLU A 806 6.54 9.79 17.63
C GLU A 806 7.77 10.14 18.47
N TYR A 807 7.67 9.99 19.80
CA TYR A 807 8.75 10.20 20.76
C TYR A 807 9.36 8.86 21.20
N PRO A 808 10.69 8.80 21.43
CA PRO A 808 11.34 7.61 21.97
C PRO A 808 10.85 7.32 23.40
N PHE A 809 10.80 6.04 23.75
CA PHE A 809 10.44 5.61 25.10
C PHE A 809 11.51 6.03 26.11
N GLU A 810 11.10 6.69 27.19
CA GLU A 810 11.98 7.14 28.26
C GLU A 810 11.33 6.89 29.63
N VAL A 811 12.09 6.30 30.55
CA VAL A 811 11.67 6.10 31.94
C VAL A 811 11.89 7.40 32.72
N GLN A 812 10.81 7.92 33.32
CA GLN A 812 10.84 9.10 34.18
C GLN A 812 11.17 8.72 35.62
N THR A 813 11.66 9.69 36.40
CA THR A 813 11.97 9.47 37.82
C THR A 813 11.34 10.53 38.71
N PHE A 814 10.87 10.11 39.88
CA PHE A 814 10.27 10.96 40.89
C PHE A 814 10.73 10.53 42.30
N GLN A 815 10.77 11.44 43.27
CA GLN A 815 11.22 11.15 44.63
C GLN A 815 10.08 11.35 45.63
N LEU A 816 9.63 10.26 46.25
CA LEU A 816 8.68 10.31 47.37
C LEU A 816 9.40 10.65 48.68
N LEU A 817 8.74 11.44 49.51
CA LEU A 817 9.13 11.78 50.87
C LEU A 817 8.23 11.03 51.86
N PRO A 818 8.73 10.67 53.06
CA PRO A 818 7.88 10.06 54.10
C PRO A 818 6.63 10.90 54.37
N GLY A 819 5.47 10.27 54.35
CA GLY A 819 4.16 10.91 54.47
C GLY A 819 3.48 11.24 53.13
N ASP A 820 4.19 11.17 52.01
CA ASP A 820 3.59 11.38 50.69
C ASP A 820 2.58 10.30 50.35
N GLN A 821 1.53 10.74 49.66
CA GLN A 821 0.57 9.87 49.01
C GLN A 821 0.53 10.16 47.51
N LEU A 822 0.71 9.12 46.70
CA LEU A 822 0.58 9.16 45.26
C LEU A 822 -0.71 8.45 44.85
N ILE A 823 -1.53 9.09 44.02
CA ILE A 823 -2.82 8.57 43.57
C ILE A 823 -2.81 8.48 42.05
N LEU A 824 -3.06 7.28 41.53
CA LEU A 824 -3.27 6.98 40.12
C LEU A 824 -4.76 6.73 39.90
N GLY A 825 -5.31 7.12 38.74
CA GLY A 825 -6.69 6.78 38.44
C GLY A 825 -7.04 6.97 36.97
N SER A 826 -8.04 6.23 36.51
CA SER A 826 -8.58 6.29 35.15
C SER A 826 -9.34 7.58 34.87
N ASP A 827 -9.68 7.80 33.60
CA ASP A 827 -10.38 8.99 33.12
C ASP A 827 -11.83 9.06 33.62
N GLY A 828 -12.41 7.96 34.12
CA GLY A 828 -13.69 7.97 34.83
C GLY A 828 -13.74 8.90 36.05
N ARG A 829 -12.59 9.31 36.60
CA ARG A 829 -12.52 10.34 37.65
C ARG A 829 -12.85 11.76 37.14
N ASP A 830 -12.72 11.97 35.83
CA ASP A 830 -12.90 13.24 35.13
C ASP A 830 -14.18 13.24 34.25
N ASP A 831 -14.60 12.06 33.74
CA ASP A 831 -15.76 11.83 32.85
C ASP A 831 -17.13 11.85 33.54
N ILE A 832 -17.44 12.99 34.16
CA ILE A 832 -18.67 13.23 34.96
C ILE A 832 -19.72 13.98 34.14
N ASP A 833 -20.94 13.45 34.04
CA ASP A 833 -22.10 14.18 33.51
C ASP A 833 -22.70 15.07 34.61
N LEU A 834 -22.56 16.39 34.44
CA LEU A 834 -23.00 17.41 35.38
C LEU A 834 -24.50 17.71 35.28
N THR A 835 -25.18 17.24 34.22
CA THR A 835 -26.61 17.48 33.99
C THR A 835 -27.35 16.18 33.64
N PRO A 836 -27.33 15.17 34.53
CA PRO A 836 -27.89 13.84 34.23
C PRO A 836 -29.42 13.84 34.03
N ASP A 837 -30.12 14.84 34.59
CA ASP A 837 -31.57 14.98 34.51
C ASP A 837 -32.06 15.84 33.32
N GLU A 838 -31.15 16.35 32.48
CA GLU A 838 -31.50 17.17 31.31
C GLU A 838 -31.36 16.38 30.00
N ASP A 839 -32.13 16.75 28.97
CA ASP A 839 -32.06 16.14 27.63
C ASP A 839 -30.70 16.38 26.93
N VAL A 840 -29.92 17.38 27.39
CA VAL A 840 -28.60 17.72 26.87
C VAL A 840 -27.57 17.48 27.97
N ARG A 841 -26.67 16.51 27.76
CA ARG A 841 -25.60 16.16 28.69
C ARG A 841 -24.47 17.18 28.64
N THR A 842 -23.96 17.56 29.80
CA THR A 842 -22.80 18.46 29.94
C THR A 842 -21.69 17.71 30.68
N ILE A 843 -20.64 17.32 29.96
CA ILE A 843 -19.49 16.61 30.52
C ILE A 843 -18.53 17.60 31.17
N ASN A 844 -17.93 17.23 32.30
CA ASN A 844 -16.89 18.01 32.95
C ASN A 844 -15.67 18.23 32.03
N GLU A 845 -15.25 19.49 31.86
CA GLU A 845 -14.05 19.88 31.09
C GLU A 845 -12.92 20.41 32.00
N ASP A 846 -13.12 20.47 33.33
CA ASP A 846 -12.10 20.94 34.28
C ASP A 846 -11.26 19.76 34.81
N GLU A 847 -10.12 19.53 34.18
CA GLU A 847 -9.12 18.52 34.54
C GLU A 847 -8.50 18.74 35.95
N THR A 848 -8.67 19.93 36.56
CA THR A 848 -8.16 20.22 37.91
C THR A 848 -9.17 19.94 39.01
N MET A 849 -10.41 19.57 38.66
CA MET A 849 -11.47 19.28 39.62
C MET A 849 -11.10 18.12 40.55
N VAL A 850 -10.45 17.08 40.03
CA VAL A 850 -9.99 15.93 40.81
C VAL A 850 -9.00 16.32 41.93
N LEU A 851 -8.15 17.34 41.70
CA LEU A 851 -7.22 17.81 42.73
C LEU A 851 -7.98 18.39 43.93
N ARG A 852 -9.09 19.08 43.69
CA ARG A 852 -9.95 19.62 44.76
C ARG A 852 -10.64 18.51 45.54
N PHE A 853 -11.09 17.45 44.85
CA PHE A 853 -11.66 16.28 45.52
C PHE A 853 -10.63 15.55 46.39
N VAL A 854 -9.38 15.43 45.93
CA VAL A 854 -8.29 14.83 46.70
C VAL A 854 -7.99 15.64 47.97
N GLU A 855 -7.97 16.97 47.87
CA GLU A 855 -7.79 17.87 49.02
C GLU A 855 -8.97 17.80 50.00
N GLU A 856 -10.21 17.78 49.52
CA GLU A 856 -11.42 17.67 50.36
C GLU A 856 -11.51 16.31 51.07
N ALA A 857 -11.03 15.24 50.43
CA ALA A 857 -11.03 13.89 50.97
C ALA A 857 -9.82 13.54 51.85
N ASP A 858 -8.90 14.48 52.12
CA ASP A 858 -7.60 14.23 52.78
C ASP A 858 -6.82 13.04 52.15
N GLY A 859 -6.94 12.90 50.82
CA GLY A 859 -6.33 11.81 50.06
C GLY A 859 -7.06 10.45 50.15
N ASP A 860 -8.19 10.31 50.84
CA ASP A 860 -8.91 9.03 50.89
C ASP A 860 -9.62 8.73 49.55
N ILE A 861 -9.13 7.72 48.83
CA ILE A 861 -9.64 7.34 47.50
C ILE A 861 -11.13 6.97 47.51
N TYR A 862 -11.66 6.41 48.60
CA TYR A 862 -13.08 6.03 48.69
C TYR A 862 -13.98 7.24 48.94
N GLU A 863 -13.49 8.24 49.69
CA GLU A 863 -14.20 9.52 49.84
C GLU A 863 -14.11 10.35 48.56
N ILE A 864 -13.00 10.30 47.83
CA ILE A 864 -12.88 10.91 46.49
C ILE A 864 -13.97 10.35 45.57
N GLU A 865 -14.15 9.03 45.53
CA GLU A 865 -15.21 8.40 44.72
C GLU A 865 -16.61 8.92 45.10
N LYS A 866 -16.90 9.09 46.39
CA LYS A 866 -18.18 9.66 46.84
C LYS A 866 -18.37 11.11 46.41
N LEU A 867 -17.31 11.92 46.45
CA LEU A 867 -17.34 13.31 45.98
C LEU A 867 -17.58 13.39 44.46
N VAL A 868 -16.95 12.50 43.69
CA VAL A 868 -17.18 12.36 42.24
C VAL A 868 -18.65 12.02 41.97
N LYS A 869 -19.19 10.96 42.60
CA LYS A 869 -20.60 10.54 42.45
C LYS A 869 -21.61 11.59 42.92
N LYS A 870 -21.25 12.43 43.89
CA LYS A 870 -22.11 13.52 44.37
C LYS A 870 -22.17 14.69 43.39
N THR A 871 -21.13 14.87 42.58
CA THR A 871 -21.02 15.98 41.63
C THR A 871 -21.80 15.71 40.34
N GLY A 872 -21.93 14.45 39.92
CA GLY A 872 -22.71 14.05 38.76
C GLY A 872 -22.62 12.54 38.49
N ASP A 873 -23.19 12.10 37.37
CA ASP A 873 -23.17 10.68 36.98
C ASP A 873 -21.86 10.35 36.25
N ILE A 874 -21.09 9.40 36.79
CA ILE A 874 -19.87 8.90 36.14
C ILE A 874 -20.25 8.22 34.82
N THR A 875 -19.64 8.61 33.70
CA THR A 875 -20.01 8.10 32.37
C THR A 875 -19.12 6.97 31.86
N ASP A 876 -18.04 6.64 32.57
CA ASP A 876 -17.09 5.55 32.28
C ASP A 876 -16.78 4.63 33.46
N ASP A 877 -15.90 3.65 33.26
CA ASP A 877 -15.28 2.84 34.32
C ASP A 877 -14.43 3.74 35.23
N ILE A 878 -14.39 3.47 36.54
CA ILE A 878 -13.60 4.26 37.49
C ILE A 878 -12.69 3.38 38.33
N SER A 879 -11.41 3.74 38.39
CA SER A 879 -10.42 3.10 39.23
C SER A 879 -9.51 4.14 39.86
N MET A 880 -9.12 3.87 41.10
CA MET A 880 -8.10 4.66 41.79
C MET A 880 -7.18 3.75 42.59
N LEU A 881 -5.88 4.02 42.50
CA LEU A 881 -4.83 3.33 43.23
C LEU A 881 -4.03 4.36 44.04
N SER A 882 -3.99 4.16 45.35
CA SER A 882 -3.21 4.96 46.30
C SER A 882 -1.92 4.23 46.66
N VAL A 883 -0.82 4.99 46.74
CA VAL A 883 0.48 4.57 47.26
C VAL A 883 0.94 5.54 48.32
N ILE A 884 1.15 5.06 49.54
CA ILE A 884 1.58 5.88 50.67
C ILE A 884 2.96 5.42 51.13
N PHE A 885 3.92 6.34 51.16
CA PHE A 885 5.29 6.06 51.56
C PHE A 885 5.55 6.46 53.02
N LYS A 886 5.90 5.50 53.87
CA LYS A 886 6.29 5.68 55.29
C LYS A 886 5.39 6.65 56.07
N SER A 887 4.11 6.30 56.23
CA SER A 887 3.14 7.09 56.99
C SER A 887 2.94 6.57 58.41
N GLU A 888 2.76 7.49 59.37
CA GLU A 888 2.39 7.21 60.77
C GLU A 888 0.85 7.22 60.99
N LYS A 889 0.04 7.53 59.97
CA LYS A 889 -1.44 7.56 60.11
C LYS A 889 -1.99 6.14 60.33
N SER A 890 -2.82 5.95 61.37
CA SER A 890 -3.58 4.70 61.64
C SER A 890 -4.45 4.31 60.43
N PRO A 891 -4.73 3.01 60.21
CA PRO A 891 -5.54 2.55 59.09
C PRO A 891 -6.95 3.12 59.17
N ILE A 892 -7.42 3.71 58.08
CA ILE A 892 -8.84 4.01 57.87
C ILE A 892 -9.52 2.65 57.66
N SER A 893 -10.34 2.22 58.64
CA SER A 893 -11.07 0.96 58.54
C SER A 893 -12.34 1.15 57.72
N HIS A 894 -12.26 1.00 56.40
CA HIS A 894 -13.46 0.68 55.62
C HIS A 894 -13.69 -0.82 55.70
N SER A 895 -14.72 -1.22 56.46
CA SER A 895 -15.30 -2.55 56.32
C SER A 895 -16.05 -2.55 55.00
N PRO A 896 -15.70 -3.39 54.01
CA PRO A 896 -16.53 -3.53 52.82
C PRO A 896 -17.91 -4.01 53.28
N GLU A 897 -18.98 -3.52 52.64
CA GLU A 897 -20.26 -4.21 52.75
C GLU A 897 -20.05 -5.68 52.36
N LYS A 898 -20.67 -6.59 53.12
CA LYS A 898 -20.60 -8.02 52.91
C LYS A 898 -21.20 -8.37 51.55
N ASP A 899 -20.39 -8.32 50.51
CA ASP A 899 -20.65 -8.98 49.25
C ASP A 899 -19.98 -10.37 49.30
N ASP A 900 -20.78 -11.41 49.07
CA ASP A 900 -20.58 -12.82 49.47
C ASP A 900 -19.46 -13.56 48.68
N LEU A 901 -18.43 -12.83 48.24
CA LEU A 901 -17.34 -13.33 47.41
C LEU A 901 -15.95 -12.83 47.81
N SER A 902 -15.82 -11.95 48.81
CA SER A 902 -14.52 -11.34 49.17
C SER A 902 -13.84 -11.90 50.43
N GLN A 903 -14.36 -12.97 51.05
CA GLN A 903 -13.68 -13.64 52.16
C GLN A 903 -13.66 -15.17 52.01
N GLN A 904 -12.77 -15.65 51.15
CA GLN A 904 -12.00 -16.87 51.43
C GLN A 904 -10.52 -16.53 51.24
N PRO A 905 -9.68 -16.60 52.29
CA PRO A 905 -8.25 -16.34 52.16
C PRO A 905 -7.63 -17.34 51.19
N VAL A 906 -6.86 -16.85 50.22
CA VAL A 906 -6.08 -17.65 49.24
C VAL A 906 -4.80 -18.23 49.87
N ASP A 907 -4.69 -18.21 51.21
CA ASP A 907 -3.48 -18.65 51.93
C ASP A 907 -3.44 -20.17 52.22
N ASP A 908 -4.47 -20.96 51.87
CA ASP A 908 -4.46 -22.42 52.07
C ASP A 908 -3.96 -23.24 50.86
N PHE A 909 -3.48 -22.60 49.78
CA PHE A 909 -3.08 -23.35 48.57
C PHE A 909 -1.65 -23.92 48.58
N PHE A 910 -0.83 -23.68 49.62
CA PHE A 910 0.55 -24.21 49.70
C PHE A 910 1.06 -24.53 51.13
N ASP A 911 0.28 -25.24 51.93
CA ASP A 911 0.84 -26.07 53.01
C ASP A 911 0.17 -27.45 53.03
N THR A 912 0.96 -28.51 52.89
CA THR A 912 0.59 -29.90 53.22
C THR A 912 1.02 -30.21 54.66
N PRO A 913 0.46 -31.18 55.43
CA PRO A 913 -0.66 -32.12 55.19
C PRO A 913 -1.65 -32.29 56.39
N GLY A 914 -2.80 -32.96 56.17
CA GLY A 914 -3.50 -33.73 57.23
C GLY A 914 -5.03 -33.82 57.15
N ASP A 915 -5.52 -34.99 56.73
CA ASP A 915 -6.68 -35.78 57.24
C ASP A 915 -8.05 -35.05 57.46
N ASP A 916 -9.22 -35.47 56.93
CA ASP A 916 -9.66 -36.75 56.35
C ASP A 916 -11.16 -36.64 55.91
N TRP A 917 -11.61 -37.53 55.00
CA TRP A 917 -13.01 -37.88 54.58
C TRP A 917 -13.68 -37.24 53.32
N ASP A 918 -13.24 -37.73 52.15
CA ASP A 918 -13.98 -38.22 50.95
C ASP A 918 -15.13 -37.42 50.28
N GLU A 919 -14.78 -36.48 49.39
CA GLU A 919 -15.62 -36.04 48.26
C GLU A 919 -15.25 -36.74 46.92
N ALA A 920 -14.10 -37.43 46.89
CA ALA A 920 -13.49 -38.05 45.70
C ALA A 920 -14.25 -39.26 45.11
N LEU A 921 -15.36 -39.67 45.72
CA LEU A 921 -16.15 -40.85 45.30
C LEU A 921 -17.48 -40.50 44.62
N THR A 922 -17.82 -39.22 44.45
CA THR A 922 -19.02 -38.83 43.70
C THR A 922 -18.74 -38.80 42.19
N ALA A 923 -19.74 -39.15 41.36
CA ALA A 923 -19.60 -39.13 39.90
C ALA A 923 -19.23 -37.74 39.36
N THR A 924 -19.67 -36.68 40.05
CA THR A 924 -19.35 -35.29 39.73
C THR A 924 -17.92 -34.92 40.15
N GLY A 925 -17.47 -35.33 41.34
CA GLY A 925 -16.11 -35.10 41.81
C GLY A 925 -15.07 -35.81 40.94
N ALA A 926 -15.30 -37.09 40.62
CA ALA A 926 -14.43 -37.87 39.73
C ALA A 926 -14.42 -37.34 38.28
N PHE A 927 -15.52 -36.72 37.82
CA PHE A 927 -15.56 -36.05 36.52
C PHE A 927 -14.68 -34.80 36.49
N GLU A 928 -14.78 -33.93 37.51
CA GLU A 928 -13.95 -32.72 37.58
C GLU A 928 -12.47 -33.07 37.81
N GLU A 929 -12.17 -34.03 38.69
CA GLU A 929 -10.81 -34.54 38.89
C GLU A 929 -10.26 -35.16 37.60
N GLY A 930 -11.04 -36.00 36.93
CA GLY A 930 -10.65 -36.61 35.65
C GLY A 930 -10.41 -35.59 34.55
N LYS A 931 -11.18 -34.50 34.51
CA LYS A 931 -10.99 -33.40 33.57
C LYS A 931 -9.71 -32.62 33.85
N ILE A 932 -9.42 -32.32 35.12
CA ILE A 932 -8.18 -31.65 35.54
C ILE A 932 -6.96 -32.52 35.19
N LEU A 933 -7.00 -33.81 35.52
CA LEU A 933 -5.93 -34.76 35.21
C LEU A 933 -5.70 -34.86 33.69
N TYR A 934 -6.77 -34.86 32.88
CA TYR A 934 -6.65 -34.85 31.43
C TYR A 934 -6.01 -33.55 30.89
N GLN A 935 -6.38 -32.39 31.44
CA GLN A 935 -5.80 -31.09 31.08
C GLN A 935 -4.31 -30.99 31.45
N ASN A 936 -3.90 -31.64 32.55
CA ASN A 936 -2.51 -31.74 32.98
C ASN A 936 -1.70 -32.79 32.20
N GLY A 937 -2.33 -33.52 31.26
CA GLY A 937 -1.68 -34.53 30.42
C GLY A 937 -1.59 -35.94 31.04
N GLU A 938 -2.18 -36.16 32.22
CA GLU A 938 -2.18 -37.44 32.94
C GLU A 938 -3.37 -38.34 32.51
N ILE A 939 -3.40 -38.70 31.22
CA ILE A 939 -4.54 -39.37 30.56
C ILE A 939 -4.92 -40.70 31.22
N GLU A 940 -3.94 -41.54 31.60
CA GLU A 940 -4.18 -42.86 32.22
C GLU A 940 -4.85 -42.76 33.60
N ARG A 941 -4.44 -41.76 34.40
CA ARG A 941 -5.02 -41.51 35.73
C ARG A 941 -6.42 -40.91 35.60
N ALA A 942 -6.61 -39.98 34.66
CA ALA A 942 -7.91 -39.43 34.33
C ALA A 942 -8.92 -40.54 33.98
N ILE A 943 -8.55 -41.49 33.11
CA ILE A 943 -9.40 -42.64 32.76
C ILE A 943 -9.67 -43.52 33.99
N THR A 944 -8.66 -43.80 34.81
CA THR A 944 -8.79 -44.67 35.98
C THR A 944 -9.77 -44.11 37.03
N VAL A 945 -9.70 -42.82 37.33
CA VAL A 945 -10.58 -42.15 38.29
C VAL A 945 -12.02 -42.14 37.78
N MET A 946 -12.23 -41.70 36.54
CA MET A 946 -13.56 -41.65 35.93
C MET A 946 -14.17 -43.04 35.70
N LYS A 947 -13.36 -44.08 35.42
CA LYS A 947 -13.83 -45.46 35.27
C LYS A 947 -14.42 -46.02 36.57
N LYS A 948 -13.81 -45.70 37.72
CA LYS A 948 -14.36 -46.12 39.03
C LYS A 948 -15.73 -45.47 39.28
N ALA A 949 -15.86 -44.18 38.94
CA ALA A 949 -17.14 -43.48 39.03
C ALA A 949 -18.20 -44.03 38.07
N PHE A 950 -17.82 -44.41 36.84
CA PHE A 950 -18.72 -45.04 35.88
C PHE A 950 -19.29 -46.37 36.37
N LEU A 951 -18.49 -47.18 37.07
CA LEU A 951 -18.97 -48.43 37.67
C LEU A 951 -19.98 -48.19 38.82
N GLY A 952 -19.91 -47.03 39.47
CA GLY A 952 -20.82 -46.63 40.55
C GLY A 952 -22.13 -45.99 40.07
N ASP A 953 -22.07 -45.16 39.02
CA ASP A 953 -23.24 -44.56 38.36
C ASP A 953 -23.09 -44.59 36.82
N PRO A 954 -23.49 -45.69 36.18
CA PRO A 954 -23.41 -45.83 34.72
C PRO A 954 -24.39 -44.94 33.95
N SER A 955 -25.34 -44.28 34.62
CA SER A 955 -26.38 -43.47 33.99
C SER A 955 -25.96 -42.00 33.80
N ASN A 956 -24.81 -41.61 34.35
CA ASN A 956 -24.35 -40.23 34.32
C ASN A 956 -23.87 -39.81 32.92
N GLN A 957 -24.75 -39.13 32.20
CA GLN A 957 -24.51 -38.74 30.80
C GLN A 957 -23.28 -37.81 30.62
N LYS A 958 -22.99 -36.94 31.59
CA LYS A 958 -21.83 -36.03 31.51
C LYS A 958 -20.52 -36.79 31.68
N LEU A 959 -20.46 -37.68 32.68
CA LEU A 959 -19.31 -38.56 32.90
C LEU A 959 -19.09 -39.47 31.68
N ASN A 960 -20.14 -40.10 31.18
CA ASN A 960 -20.05 -41.07 30.08
C ASN A 960 -19.58 -40.43 28.78
N LYS A 961 -20.13 -39.26 28.43
CA LYS A 961 -19.73 -38.51 27.23
C LYS A 961 -18.23 -38.22 27.23
N PHE A 962 -17.70 -37.78 28.38
CA PHE A 962 -16.31 -37.38 28.50
C PHE A 962 -15.37 -38.58 28.65
N LEU A 963 -15.71 -39.54 29.52
CA LEU A 963 -14.95 -40.77 29.70
C LEU A 963 -14.87 -41.58 28.39
N GLY A 964 -15.96 -41.67 27.62
CA GLY A 964 -15.96 -42.36 26.33
C GLY A 964 -14.98 -41.73 25.33
N LEU A 965 -14.95 -40.40 25.24
CA LEU A 965 -14.03 -39.68 24.35
C LEU A 965 -12.57 -39.74 24.83
N VAL A 966 -12.33 -39.54 26.12
CA VAL A 966 -10.99 -39.59 26.72
C VAL A 966 -10.42 -41.00 26.62
N SER A 967 -11.22 -42.04 26.85
CA SER A 967 -10.79 -43.44 26.69
C SER A 967 -10.44 -43.76 25.24
N TYR A 968 -11.23 -43.29 24.27
CA TYR A 968 -10.91 -43.46 22.85
C TYR A 968 -9.59 -42.78 22.47
N LYS A 969 -9.36 -41.54 22.92
CA LYS A 969 -8.10 -40.81 22.69
C LYS A 969 -6.91 -41.44 23.41
N GLY A 970 -7.14 -41.98 24.62
CA GLY A 970 -6.16 -42.74 25.41
C GLY A 970 -5.86 -44.14 24.85
N LYS A 971 -6.57 -44.58 23.80
CA LYS A 971 -6.47 -45.91 23.17
C LYS A 971 -6.98 -47.07 24.04
N GLU A 972 -7.75 -46.77 25.08
CA GLU A 972 -8.49 -47.74 25.89
C GLU A 972 -9.84 -48.05 25.24
N TYR A 973 -9.78 -48.76 24.10
CA TYR A 973 -10.93 -48.96 23.21
C TYR A 973 -12.04 -49.84 23.84
N ASP A 974 -11.70 -50.73 24.79
CA ASP A 974 -12.65 -51.57 25.50
C ASP A 974 -13.53 -50.76 26.47
N ILE A 975 -12.94 -49.79 27.15
CA ILE A 975 -13.65 -48.85 28.02
C ILE A 975 -14.47 -47.88 27.16
N ALA A 976 -13.87 -47.34 26.10
CA ALA A 976 -14.55 -46.42 25.18
C ALA A 976 -15.81 -47.06 24.58
N ALA A 977 -15.72 -48.32 24.10
CA ALA A 977 -16.85 -49.02 23.52
C ALA A 977 -17.99 -49.24 24.54
N LYS A 978 -17.65 -49.68 25.77
CA LYS A 978 -18.65 -49.89 26.83
C LYS A 978 -19.35 -48.60 27.25
N VAL A 979 -18.59 -47.55 27.51
CA VAL A 979 -19.12 -46.27 28.01
C VAL A 979 -19.93 -45.56 26.92
N LEU A 980 -19.46 -45.56 25.67
CA LEU A 980 -20.19 -44.97 24.54
C LEU A 980 -21.47 -45.73 24.22
N THR A 981 -21.49 -47.06 24.38
CA THR A 981 -22.72 -47.86 24.22
C THR A 981 -23.78 -47.45 25.26
N GLU A 982 -23.40 -47.24 26.52
CA GLU A 982 -24.34 -46.76 27.55
C GLU A 982 -24.79 -45.31 27.31
N PHE A 983 -23.87 -44.42 26.92
CA PHE A 983 -24.19 -43.03 26.57
C PHE A 983 -25.22 -42.92 25.43
N LEU A 984 -25.05 -43.75 24.39
CA LEU A 984 -25.87 -43.68 23.18
C LEU A 984 -27.26 -44.30 23.33
N LYS A 985 -27.54 -45.07 24.39
CA LYS A 985 -28.91 -45.57 24.67
C LYS A 985 -29.91 -44.46 24.94
N GLU A 986 -29.48 -43.36 25.56
CA GLU A 986 -30.35 -42.22 25.88
C GLU A 986 -30.09 -41.01 24.97
N ASN A 987 -29.01 -41.04 24.18
CA ASN A 987 -28.57 -39.94 23.31
C ASN A 987 -28.42 -40.38 21.85
N GLU A 988 -29.46 -41.00 21.29
CA GLU A 988 -29.43 -41.58 19.94
C GLU A 988 -29.01 -40.56 18.85
N GLY A 989 -29.36 -39.27 19.01
CA GLY A 989 -29.07 -38.19 18.05
C GLY A 989 -27.61 -37.73 17.90
N SER A 990 -26.66 -38.39 18.56
CA SER A 990 -25.26 -37.96 18.67
C SER A 990 -24.34 -38.63 17.63
N GLY A 991 -24.47 -38.24 16.36
CA GLY A 991 -23.79 -38.86 15.20
C GLY A 991 -22.26 -39.03 15.30
N GLU A 992 -21.55 -38.06 15.90
CA GLU A 992 -20.10 -38.12 16.10
C GLU A 992 -19.68 -39.24 17.08
N TYR A 993 -20.50 -39.49 18.10
CA TYR A 993 -20.22 -40.50 19.12
C TYR A 993 -20.47 -41.92 18.62
N TRP A 994 -21.42 -42.10 17.70
CA TRP A 994 -21.59 -43.34 16.95
C TRP A 994 -20.33 -43.69 16.13
N TYR A 995 -19.65 -42.70 15.55
CA TYR A 995 -18.37 -42.92 14.86
C TYR A 995 -17.25 -43.35 15.81
N TYR A 996 -17.13 -42.71 16.99
CA TYR A 996 -16.13 -43.11 18.00
C TYR A 996 -16.38 -44.53 18.54
N LEU A 997 -17.65 -44.92 18.74
CA LEU A 997 -18.02 -46.28 19.09
C LEU A 997 -17.63 -47.26 17.97
N ALA A 998 -17.97 -46.95 16.71
CA ALA A 998 -17.63 -47.80 15.57
C ALA A 998 -16.12 -48.03 15.43
N MET A 999 -15.31 -47.00 15.64
CA MET A 999 -13.86 -47.09 15.57
C MET A 999 -13.28 -47.88 16.75
N SER A 1000 -13.86 -47.71 17.96
CA SER A 1000 -13.47 -48.48 19.14
C SER A 1000 -13.75 -49.98 18.96
N GLU A 1001 -14.95 -50.33 18.52
CA GLU A 1001 -15.34 -51.73 18.24
C GLU A 1001 -14.49 -52.37 17.14
N LYS A 1002 -14.17 -51.60 16.09
CA LYS A 1002 -13.26 -52.08 15.03
C LYS A 1002 -11.87 -52.39 15.57
N LYS A 1003 -11.35 -51.57 16.47
CA LYS A 1003 -10.03 -51.78 17.09
C LYS A 1003 -10.00 -53.00 18.02
N LEU A 1004 -11.14 -53.34 18.62
CA LEU A 1004 -11.34 -54.56 19.40
C LEU A 1004 -11.54 -55.82 18.53
N GLY A 1005 -11.74 -55.65 17.22
CA GLY A 1005 -11.99 -56.76 16.28
C GLY A 1005 -13.47 -57.15 16.17
N ASN A 1006 -14.38 -56.42 16.82
CA ASN A 1006 -15.82 -56.66 16.79
C ASN A 1006 -16.45 -56.03 15.54
N TYR A 1007 -16.11 -56.55 14.36
CA TYR A 1007 -16.44 -55.91 13.09
C TYR A 1007 -17.94 -55.78 12.82
N GLU A 1008 -18.78 -56.70 13.31
CA GLU A 1008 -20.24 -56.59 13.17
C GLU A 1008 -20.82 -55.43 13.98
N SER A 1009 -20.37 -55.25 15.23
CA SER A 1009 -20.76 -54.12 16.08
C SER A 1009 -20.24 -52.80 15.51
N ALA A 1010 -18.99 -52.80 15.02
CA ALA A 1010 -18.41 -51.65 14.34
C ALA A 1010 -19.21 -51.25 13.10
N LEU A 1011 -19.68 -52.22 12.31
CA LEU A 1011 -20.49 -51.96 11.13
C LEU A 1011 -21.84 -51.33 11.51
N LYS A 1012 -22.52 -51.86 12.54
CA LYS A 1012 -23.80 -51.31 13.02
C LYS A 1012 -23.63 -49.87 13.51
N ALA A 1013 -22.65 -49.61 14.37
CA ALA A 1013 -22.39 -48.27 14.87
C ALA A 1013 -22.00 -47.28 13.75
N ALA A 1014 -21.21 -47.73 12.76
CA ALA A 1014 -20.86 -46.89 11.61
C ALA A 1014 -22.07 -46.60 10.70
N GLN A 1015 -23.02 -47.53 10.59
CA GLN A 1015 -24.28 -47.32 9.87
C GLN A 1015 -25.20 -46.34 10.60
N GLU A 1016 -25.26 -46.39 11.93
CA GLU A 1016 -25.98 -45.38 12.72
C GLU A 1016 -25.35 -44.00 12.54
N ALA A 1017 -24.01 -43.89 12.61
CA ALA A 1017 -23.31 -42.64 12.31
C ALA A 1017 -23.64 -42.09 10.90
N LEU A 1018 -23.80 -42.97 9.90
CA LEU A 1018 -24.14 -42.59 8.54
C LEU A 1018 -25.56 -42.01 8.40
N LYS A 1019 -26.50 -42.36 9.30
CA LYS A 1019 -27.86 -41.79 9.27
C LYS A 1019 -27.86 -40.31 9.66
N TYR A 1020 -26.98 -39.93 10.57
CA TYR A 1020 -26.87 -38.55 11.06
C TYR A 1020 -26.01 -37.68 10.14
N ASP A 1021 -24.94 -38.26 9.60
CA ASP A 1021 -24.06 -37.58 8.66
C ASP A 1021 -23.72 -38.51 7.49
N SER A 1022 -24.51 -38.39 6.42
CA SER A 1022 -24.43 -39.27 5.25
C SER A 1022 -23.19 -39.04 4.37
N GLU A 1023 -22.50 -37.91 4.56
CA GLU A 1023 -21.30 -37.52 3.80
C GLU A 1023 -20.04 -37.48 4.68
N ASN A 1024 -20.12 -38.00 5.92
CA ASN A 1024 -18.97 -38.07 6.81
C ASN A 1024 -17.83 -38.90 6.19
N PHE A 1025 -16.83 -38.20 5.66
CA PHE A 1025 -15.73 -38.80 4.91
C PHE A 1025 -14.97 -39.85 5.72
N GLN A 1026 -14.73 -39.58 7.01
CA GLN A 1026 -14.00 -40.48 7.90
C GLN A 1026 -14.80 -41.75 8.22
N ASN A 1027 -16.12 -41.62 8.39
CA ASN A 1027 -17.01 -42.75 8.60
C ASN A 1027 -17.19 -43.58 7.32
N LEU A 1028 -17.22 -42.97 6.13
CA LEU A 1028 -17.27 -43.70 4.85
C LEU A 1028 -16.02 -44.57 4.64
N ILE A 1029 -14.84 -44.06 4.98
CA ILE A 1029 -13.60 -44.85 4.99
C ILE A 1029 -13.70 -46.01 5.99
N ASN A 1030 -14.26 -45.75 7.17
CA ASN A 1030 -14.44 -46.77 8.19
C ASN A 1030 -15.41 -47.87 7.75
N LEU A 1031 -16.55 -47.51 7.17
CA LEU A 1031 -17.55 -48.42 6.59
C LEU A 1031 -16.96 -49.28 5.48
N ALA A 1032 -16.15 -48.69 4.59
CA ALA A 1032 -15.46 -49.43 3.54
C ALA A 1032 -14.51 -50.48 4.11
N ASP A 1033 -13.69 -50.10 5.10
CA ASP A 1033 -12.71 -51.00 5.69
C ASP A 1033 -13.35 -52.10 6.58
N VAL A 1034 -14.36 -51.77 7.38
CA VAL A 1034 -15.10 -52.76 8.19
C VAL A 1034 -15.88 -53.73 7.28
N SER A 1035 -16.52 -53.24 6.23
CA SER A 1035 -17.21 -54.10 5.25
C SER A 1035 -16.24 -55.06 4.56
N ARG A 1036 -15.03 -54.59 4.23
CA ARG A 1036 -13.94 -55.41 3.69
C ARG A 1036 -13.50 -56.48 4.69
N LEU A 1037 -13.33 -56.13 5.96
CA LEU A 1037 -12.92 -57.06 7.03
C LEU A 1037 -13.98 -58.15 7.29
N LEU A 1038 -15.26 -57.84 7.09
CA LEU A 1038 -16.36 -58.80 7.14
C LEU A 1038 -16.54 -59.63 5.85
N GLY A 1039 -15.70 -59.43 4.82
CA GLY A 1039 -15.79 -60.14 3.54
C GLY A 1039 -16.89 -59.62 2.60
N ASN A 1040 -17.59 -58.54 2.94
CA ASN A 1040 -18.62 -57.92 2.09
C ASN A 1040 -18.00 -56.95 1.08
N VAL A 1041 -17.33 -57.50 0.07
CA VAL A 1041 -16.55 -56.73 -0.91
C VAL A 1041 -17.39 -55.73 -1.68
N ASP A 1042 -18.62 -56.07 -2.09
CA ASP A 1042 -19.50 -55.18 -2.87
C ASP A 1042 -19.89 -53.91 -2.11
N ARG A 1043 -20.22 -54.06 -0.81
CA ARG A 1043 -20.51 -52.91 0.07
C ARG A 1043 -19.26 -52.09 0.32
N ALA A 1044 -18.11 -52.74 0.50
CA ALA A 1044 -16.84 -52.05 0.69
C ALA A 1044 -16.47 -51.17 -0.51
N VAL A 1045 -16.67 -51.68 -1.74
CA VAL A 1045 -16.49 -50.90 -2.98
C VAL A 1045 -17.44 -49.72 -3.02
N THR A 1046 -18.73 -49.92 -2.71
CA THR A 1046 -19.73 -48.84 -2.70
C THR A 1046 -19.32 -47.68 -1.79
N TYR A 1047 -18.89 -47.98 -0.56
CA TYR A 1047 -18.47 -46.95 0.38
C TYR A 1047 -17.13 -46.31 0.01
N VAL A 1048 -16.17 -47.07 -0.51
CA VAL A 1048 -14.87 -46.51 -0.94
C VAL A 1048 -15.04 -45.59 -2.15
N THR A 1049 -15.94 -45.92 -3.09
CA THR A 1049 -16.23 -45.08 -4.26
C THR A 1049 -16.92 -43.78 -3.84
N ARG A 1050 -17.83 -43.83 -2.86
CA ARG A 1050 -18.40 -42.62 -2.25
C ARG A 1050 -17.33 -41.75 -1.57
N ALA A 1051 -16.39 -42.37 -0.84
CA ALA A 1051 -15.27 -41.63 -0.27
C ALA A 1051 -14.37 -41.03 -1.38
N GLN A 1052 -14.11 -41.76 -2.46
CA GLN A 1052 -13.34 -41.27 -3.61
C GLN A 1052 -13.99 -40.08 -4.31
N SER A 1053 -15.32 -40.01 -4.39
CA SER A 1053 -16.00 -38.83 -4.96
C SER A 1053 -15.86 -37.56 -4.12
N ILE A 1054 -15.59 -37.70 -2.81
CA ILE A 1054 -15.39 -36.57 -1.89
C ILE A 1054 -13.92 -36.12 -1.90
N ASP A 1055 -12.97 -37.03 -1.69
CA ASP A 1055 -11.53 -36.75 -1.77
C ASP A 1055 -10.80 -37.87 -2.53
N PRO A 1056 -10.56 -37.68 -3.84
CA PRO A 1056 -9.87 -38.65 -4.68
C PRO A 1056 -8.39 -38.85 -4.33
N THR A 1057 -7.78 -37.92 -3.60
CA THR A 1057 -6.33 -37.88 -3.35
C THR A 1057 -5.93 -38.51 -2.02
N ASN A 1058 -6.90 -38.88 -1.19
CA ASN A 1058 -6.66 -39.38 0.15
C ASN A 1058 -5.91 -40.72 0.16
N LYS A 1059 -4.80 -40.77 0.90
CA LYS A 1059 -3.92 -41.96 1.00
C LYS A 1059 -4.65 -43.21 1.50
N ASN A 1060 -5.60 -43.09 2.44
CA ASN A 1060 -6.33 -44.22 3.00
C ASN A 1060 -7.36 -44.78 1.99
N VAL A 1061 -8.02 -43.88 1.26
CA VAL A 1061 -8.98 -44.23 0.20
C VAL A 1061 -8.28 -44.94 -0.95
N LEU A 1062 -7.15 -44.40 -1.44
CA LEU A 1062 -6.34 -45.03 -2.49
C LEU A 1062 -5.81 -46.40 -2.06
N LYS A 1063 -5.43 -46.56 -0.79
CA LYS A 1063 -4.99 -47.85 -0.24
C LYS A 1063 -6.12 -48.88 -0.19
N LEU A 1064 -7.30 -48.48 0.29
CA LEU A 1064 -8.48 -49.34 0.35
C LEU A 1064 -8.98 -49.75 -1.04
N SER A 1065 -9.02 -48.81 -1.98
CA SER A 1065 -9.38 -49.06 -3.38
C SER A 1065 -8.45 -50.11 -4.01
N LYS A 1066 -7.13 -49.97 -3.87
CA LYS A 1066 -6.16 -50.98 -4.35
C LYS A 1066 -6.33 -52.36 -3.70
N LEU A 1067 -6.66 -52.40 -2.40
CA LEU A 1067 -6.91 -53.66 -1.69
C LEU A 1067 -8.18 -54.35 -2.19
N LEU A 1068 -9.21 -53.58 -2.53
CA LEU A 1068 -10.48 -54.08 -3.05
C LEU A 1068 -10.38 -54.52 -4.53
N GLU A 1069 -9.60 -53.84 -5.36
CA GLU A 1069 -9.27 -54.25 -6.74
C GLU A 1069 -8.55 -55.61 -6.78
N LYS A 1070 -7.65 -55.85 -5.83
CA LYS A 1070 -6.97 -57.16 -5.70
C LYS A 1070 -7.91 -58.27 -5.21
N ALA A 1071 -8.89 -57.94 -4.37
CA ALA A 1071 -9.87 -58.90 -3.87
C ALA A 1071 -10.95 -59.25 -4.92
N THR A 1072 -11.31 -58.31 -5.79
CA THR A 1072 -12.27 -58.51 -6.89
C THR A 1072 -11.66 -59.19 -8.13
N SER A 1073 -10.33 -59.24 -8.26
CA SER A 1073 -9.62 -59.95 -9.35
C SER A 1073 -9.25 -61.41 -9.01
N LEU A 1074 -9.50 -61.86 -7.78
CA LEU A 1074 -9.27 -63.24 -7.29
C LEU A 1074 -10.56 -64.06 -7.13
N ASN A 1075 -11.73 -63.43 -7.28
CA ASN A 1075 -13.03 -64.06 -7.50
C ASN A 1075 -13.35 -64.00 -9.01
#